data_AF-A0A9Q9K5W6-F1
#
_entry.id   AF-A0A9Q9K5W6-F1
#
_cell.length_a   1.000
_cell.length_b   1.000
_cell.length_c   1.000
_cell.angle_alpha   90.00
_cell.angle_beta   90.00
_cell.angle_gamma   90.00
#
_symmetry.space_group_name_H-M   'P 1'
#
loop_
_entity.id
_entity.type
_entity.pdbx_description
1 polymer ?
#
loop_
_entity_poly.entity_id
_entity_poly.type
_entity_poly.pdbx_seq_one_letter_code
_entity_poly.pdbx_strand_id
1 'polypeptide(L)'
;MFPKIYYLAEPMTQPVRCFDSLILLLSLDDDITIVKDGQQFEHGTVHLINESELYEIKSKNVLIFYLPNDLFKARNIDIFNQYFSINQPDDLKVNLKSLFKYYQFEETSTDPAKQLLTQILYDITRVTAPFKQTSTDVLGGIIDYIHQNIHQHTTLEMLSKQFYISTSHLSLLFKNQMNMTFHEYTASLRIAKSMKDLSHDNKKIKVTADIWNYPSSTNYIIHFKKYLGVTPKKYKSLSAQAKGIPLNTLISDDDVLKQLKFEVEEQKEDILVQIDDTTITEHPFSYFNLIDIGPFENIDLIMNEPVFSYKNISNYRLKSYVYVNEPMETIIENHQDESMIKFKKLLNLQVPIALKLSEIESYQFISNIIKDLYFFKNEHPLTMHHDNHILLLLDLNTIPLSAIKQIQHNIYDTQISIAVDITDYFIFDQPLDESISELQTDFYAIDFKKIKDFHQRTQQEVTFKTMQSTLYAFMIQNNIRHKAIFLNYYEFYAPNLLNNKALFLGESLKGREFLAGATINFTQSTNKKPSVAIFDNIENKRPFFFLGYMLLNFSKYPCYYGHRHIITQTVHGYNVLTFNIEDCPQNFKISIPESSKHKNILISTEVLNNEYGGVDRMIDQTVTDKSYFPYALKFKLSQYNSPYINVQQHDFNQAPYQVCVPPKSITLVTLYT
;
A
#
# COMPACT_ATOMS: atom_id res chain seq x y z
N MET A 1 -18.66 3.84 8.23
CA MET A 1 -19.13 3.55 9.60
C MET A 1 -18.00 2.87 10.35
N PHE A 2 -17.67 3.34 11.55
CA PHE A 2 -16.60 2.78 12.38
C PHE A 2 -17.11 1.59 13.22
N PRO A 3 -16.31 0.54 13.47
CA PRO A 3 -16.72 -0.58 14.32
C PRO A 3 -16.90 -0.16 15.78
N LYS A 4 -17.76 -0.90 16.49
CA LYS A 4 -17.80 -0.79 17.95
C LYS A 4 -16.63 -1.57 18.54
N ILE A 5 -16.02 -1.00 19.57
CA ILE A 5 -14.91 -1.61 20.29
C ILE A 5 -15.36 -1.88 21.72
N TYR A 6 -15.05 -3.06 22.22
CA TYR A 6 -15.29 -3.45 23.60
C TYR A 6 -13.98 -3.86 24.26
N TYR A 7 -13.91 -3.68 25.57
CA TYR A 7 -12.82 -4.18 26.39
C TYR A 7 -13.31 -5.31 27.30
N LEU A 8 -12.62 -6.43 27.23
CA LEU A 8 -12.83 -7.58 28.10
C LEU A 8 -11.71 -7.60 29.14
N ALA A 9 -12.03 -7.12 30.34
CA ALA A 9 -11.08 -7.08 31.47
C ALA A 9 -10.83 -8.45 32.09
N GLU A 10 -11.82 -9.35 32.06
CA GLU A 10 -11.77 -10.68 32.68
C GLU A 10 -12.26 -11.74 31.69
N PRO A 11 -11.78 -13.00 31.79
CA PRO A 11 -12.20 -14.08 30.91
C PRO A 11 -13.72 -14.27 30.87
N MET A 12 -14.23 -14.73 29.72
CA MET A 12 -15.64 -15.09 29.59
C MET A 12 -15.98 -16.29 30.48
N THR A 13 -17.13 -16.24 31.14
CA THR A 13 -17.60 -17.33 32.01
C THR A 13 -18.45 -18.38 31.27
N GLN A 14 -18.89 -18.05 30.06
CA GLN A 14 -19.71 -18.90 29.22
C GLN A 14 -19.49 -18.55 27.74
N PRO A 15 -19.59 -19.54 26.82
CA PRO A 15 -19.44 -19.30 25.40
C PRO A 15 -20.61 -18.48 24.83
N VAL A 16 -20.31 -17.68 23.81
CA VAL A 16 -21.28 -16.84 23.10
C VAL A 16 -21.16 -17.13 21.61
N ARG A 17 -22.28 -17.06 20.89
CA ARG A 17 -22.28 -17.21 19.44
C ARG A 17 -22.12 -15.86 18.76
N CYS A 18 -21.31 -15.82 17.71
CA CYS A 18 -21.19 -14.65 16.84
C CYS A 18 -22.45 -14.50 15.97
N PHE A 19 -23.08 -13.33 16.00
CA PHE A 19 -24.37 -13.07 15.36
C PHE A 19 -24.28 -11.86 14.40
N ASP A 20 -24.60 -12.03 13.12
CA ASP A 20 -24.71 -10.96 12.09
C ASP A 20 -23.46 -10.04 12.07
N SER A 21 -22.28 -10.62 12.28
CA SER A 21 -21.00 -9.91 12.36
C SER A 21 -19.80 -10.81 12.11
N LEU A 22 -18.64 -10.19 11.87
CA LEU A 22 -17.32 -10.75 12.17
C LEU A 22 -16.77 -10.07 13.42
N ILE A 23 -15.95 -10.76 14.21
CA ILE A 23 -15.31 -10.18 15.40
C ILE A 23 -13.80 -10.36 15.31
N LEU A 24 -13.05 -9.27 15.50
CA LEU A 24 -11.60 -9.32 15.67
C LEU A 24 -11.24 -9.15 17.13
N LEU A 25 -10.39 -10.05 17.62
CA LEU A 25 -9.85 -10.04 18.96
C LEU A 25 -8.39 -9.59 18.89
N LEU A 26 -8.00 -8.67 19.78
CA LEU A 26 -6.62 -8.21 19.95
C LEU A 26 -6.25 -8.35 21.43
N SER A 27 -5.23 -9.16 21.72
CA SER A 27 -4.68 -9.26 23.07
C SER A 27 -3.85 -8.01 23.42
N LEU A 28 -3.99 -7.53 24.65
CA LEU A 28 -3.08 -6.53 25.22
C LEU A 28 -1.86 -7.16 25.90
N ASP A 29 -1.95 -8.44 26.30
CA ASP A 29 -0.92 -9.18 27.05
C ASP A 29 -0.10 -10.11 26.12
N ASP A 30 -0.06 -9.80 24.82
CA ASP A 30 0.63 -10.51 23.72
C ASP A 30 0.27 -11.97 23.43
N ASP A 31 -0.53 -12.65 24.27
CA ASP A 31 -1.13 -13.94 23.91
C ASP A 31 -2.62 -14.02 24.29
N ILE A 32 -3.42 -14.75 23.52
CA ILE A 32 -4.82 -14.99 23.79
C ILE A 32 -5.15 -16.48 23.66
N THR A 33 -5.80 -17.02 24.68
CA THR A 33 -6.40 -18.34 24.63
C THR A 33 -7.87 -18.18 24.32
N ILE A 34 -8.32 -18.79 23.23
CA ILE A 34 -9.72 -18.78 22.82
C ILE A 34 -10.21 -20.19 22.52
N VAL A 35 -11.46 -20.47 22.85
CA VAL A 35 -12.14 -21.70 22.48
C VAL A 35 -13.14 -21.35 21.37
N LYS A 36 -13.04 -21.99 20.21
CA LYS A 36 -13.99 -21.85 19.08
C LYS A 36 -14.61 -23.18 18.75
N ASP A 37 -15.94 -23.27 18.80
CA ASP A 37 -16.70 -24.50 18.59
C ASP A 37 -16.12 -25.71 19.35
N GLY A 38 -15.68 -25.47 20.59
CA GLY A 38 -15.11 -26.48 21.48
C GLY A 38 -13.63 -26.83 21.25
N GLN A 39 -13.01 -26.27 20.22
CA GLN A 39 -11.57 -26.40 19.99
C GLN A 39 -10.81 -25.24 20.63
N GLN A 40 -9.76 -25.55 21.37
CA GLN A 40 -8.89 -24.56 22.00
C GLN A 40 -7.80 -24.12 21.03
N PHE A 41 -7.63 -22.81 20.90
CA PHE A 41 -6.57 -22.17 20.14
C PHE A 41 -5.69 -21.45 21.15
N GLU A 42 -4.47 -21.95 21.28
CA GLU A 42 -3.41 -21.39 22.10
C GLU A 42 -2.41 -20.73 21.15
N HIS A 43 -1.91 -19.55 21.53
CA HIS A 43 -0.97 -18.74 20.77
C HIS A 43 -1.59 -17.84 19.70
N GLY A 44 -1.28 -16.54 19.82
CA GLY A 44 -1.57 -15.51 18.84
C GLY A 44 -1.99 -14.20 19.50
N THR A 45 -1.66 -13.08 18.88
CA THR A 45 -2.06 -11.76 19.38
C THR A 45 -3.39 -11.29 18.80
N VAL A 46 -3.79 -11.84 17.65
CA VAL A 46 -4.98 -11.44 16.89
C VAL A 46 -5.74 -12.66 16.40
N HIS A 47 -7.06 -12.69 16.63
CA HIS A 47 -7.92 -13.78 16.16
C HIS A 47 -9.21 -13.25 15.53
N LEU A 48 -9.67 -13.94 14.49
CA LEU A 48 -10.95 -13.68 13.84
C LEU A 48 -11.99 -14.69 14.30
N ILE A 49 -13.17 -14.22 14.71
CA ILE A 49 -14.37 -15.04 14.92
C ILE A 49 -15.32 -14.82 13.75
N ASN A 50 -15.66 -15.91 13.07
CA ASN A 50 -16.56 -15.92 11.93
C ASN A 50 -18.03 -15.82 12.36
N GLU A 51 -18.89 -15.49 11.39
CA GLU A 51 -20.34 -15.54 11.57
C GLU A 51 -20.76 -16.94 12.03
N SER A 52 -21.69 -17.00 12.99
CA SER A 52 -22.22 -18.23 13.59
C SER A 52 -21.25 -19.08 14.40
N GLU A 53 -19.97 -18.76 14.50
CA GLU A 53 -19.05 -19.51 15.38
C GLU A 53 -19.42 -19.32 16.85
N LEU A 54 -19.33 -20.41 17.63
CA LEU A 54 -19.39 -20.34 19.08
C LEU A 54 -17.99 -20.03 19.61
N TYR A 55 -17.83 -19.00 20.43
CA TYR A 55 -16.53 -18.61 20.95
C TYR A 55 -16.56 -18.32 22.45
N GLU A 56 -15.44 -18.58 23.12
CA GLU A 56 -15.20 -18.23 24.52
C GLU A 56 -13.76 -17.73 24.68
N ILE A 57 -13.60 -16.52 25.21
CA ILE A 57 -12.28 -15.92 25.43
C ILE A 57 -11.82 -16.28 26.84
N LYS A 58 -10.72 -17.03 26.95
CA LYS A 58 -10.17 -17.51 28.23
C LYS A 58 -9.09 -16.58 28.81
N SER A 59 -8.58 -15.65 28.00
CA SER A 59 -7.66 -14.61 28.46
C SER A 59 -8.39 -13.36 28.95
N LYS A 60 -7.69 -12.59 29.79
CA LYS A 60 -8.05 -11.24 30.20
C LYS A 60 -7.43 -10.20 29.26
N ASN A 61 -7.77 -8.93 29.47
CA ASN A 61 -7.20 -7.79 28.75
C ASN A 61 -7.28 -7.93 27.21
N VAL A 62 -8.49 -8.14 26.69
CA VAL A 62 -8.73 -8.32 25.24
C VAL A 62 -9.58 -7.19 24.70
N LEU A 63 -9.11 -6.56 23.60
CA LEU A 63 -9.94 -5.67 22.79
C LEU A 63 -10.73 -6.47 21.77
N ILE A 64 -12.02 -6.14 21.66
CA ILE A 64 -12.97 -6.83 20.79
C ILE A 64 -13.55 -5.82 19.81
N PHE A 65 -13.21 -5.97 18.54
CA PHE A 65 -13.73 -5.14 17.45
C PHE A 65 -14.93 -5.85 16.82
N TYR A 66 -16.11 -5.30 17.04
CA TYR A 66 -17.36 -5.80 16.48
C TYR A 66 -17.60 -5.19 15.09
N LEU A 67 -17.54 -6.04 14.06
CA LEU A 67 -17.73 -5.67 12.65
C LEU A 67 -19.11 -6.14 12.19
N PRO A 68 -20.15 -5.29 12.21
CA PRO A 68 -21.49 -5.70 11.79
C PRO A 68 -21.53 -6.03 10.29
N ASN A 69 -22.41 -6.97 9.93
CA ASN A 69 -22.68 -7.38 8.55
C ASN A 69 -22.88 -6.21 7.56
N ASP A 70 -23.45 -5.09 8.02
CA ASP A 70 -23.65 -3.88 7.21
C ASP A 70 -22.35 -3.35 6.57
N LEU A 71 -21.19 -3.53 7.22
CA LEU A 71 -19.88 -3.14 6.67
C LEU A 71 -19.47 -3.98 5.45
N PHE A 72 -19.87 -5.25 5.43
CA PHE A 72 -19.55 -6.23 4.40
C PHE A 72 -20.57 -6.19 3.27
N LYS A 73 -21.85 -6.03 3.60
CA LYS A 73 -22.93 -5.84 2.62
C LYS A 73 -22.66 -4.64 1.70
N ALA A 74 -22.16 -3.53 2.26
CA ALA A 74 -21.77 -2.35 1.48
C ALA A 74 -20.65 -2.61 0.46
N ARG A 75 -19.95 -3.76 0.57
CA ARG A 75 -18.85 -4.19 -0.29
C ARG A 75 -19.17 -5.45 -1.09
N ASN A 76 -20.44 -5.87 -1.12
CA ASN A 76 -20.89 -7.11 -1.76
C ASN A 76 -20.21 -8.39 -1.22
N ILE A 77 -19.88 -8.41 0.08
CA ILE A 77 -19.30 -9.58 0.75
C ILE A 77 -20.39 -10.26 1.58
N ASP A 78 -20.60 -11.57 1.35
CA ASP A 78 -21.56 -12.39 2.10
C ASP A 78 -20.88 -13.17 3.22
N ILE A 79 -21.03 -12.68 4.44
CA ILE A 79 -20.38 -13.30 5.62
C ILE A 79 -21.10 -14.54 6.16
N PHE A 80 -22.32 -14.86 5.69
CA PHE A 80 -23.10 -15.98 6.23
C PHE A 80 -22.73 -17.33 5.61
N ASN A 81 -22.21 -17.29 4.38
CA ASN A 81 -21.93 -18.45 3.53
C ASN A 81 -20.43 -18.62 3.23
N GLN A 82 -19.56 -17.88 3.92
CA GLN A 82 -18.12 -17.91 3.73
C GLN A 82 -17.41 -18.04 5.07
N TYR A 83 -16.31 -18.77 5.07
CA TYR A 83 -15.41 -18.86 6.20
C TYR A 83 -14.14 -18.05 5.91
N PHE A 84 -13.82 -17.10 6.78
CA PHE A 84 -12.69 -16.19 6.65
C PHE A 84 -11.54 -16.60 7.56
N SER A 85 -10.31 -16.37 7.10
CA SER A 85 -9.09 -16.64 7.87
C SER A 85 -8.08 -15.50 7.74
N ILE A 86 -7.26 -15.30 8.77
CA ILE A 86 -6.22 -14.27 8.80
C ILE A 86 -4.96 -14.84 8.12
N ASN A 87 -4.39 -14.09 7.16
CA ASN A 87 -3.15 -14.46 6.48
C ASN A 87 -1.91 -13.80 7.12
N GLN A 88 -2.02 -12.53 7.53
CA GLN A 88 -0.92 -11.74 8.12
C GLN A 88 -1.33 -11.17 9.49
N PRO A 89 -1.19 -11.93 10.58
CA PRO A 89 -1.67 -11.52 11.90
C PRO A 89 -0.89 -10.33 12.49
N ASP A 90 0.40 -10.20 12.19
CA ASP A 90 1.25 -9.10 12.70
C ASP A 90 0.88 -7.74 12.09
N ASP A 91 0.71 -7.69 10.76
CA ASP A 91 0.24 -6.48 10.06
C ASP A 91 -1.16 -6.08 10.57
N LEU A 92 -2.03 -7.07 10.77
CA LEU A 92 -3.37 -6.84 11.31
C LEU A 92 -3.32 -6.35 12.76
N LYS A 93 -2.38 -6.84 13.59
CA LYS A 93 -2.14 -6.34 14.96
C LYS A 93 -1.83 -4.85 14.94
N VAL A 94 -0.91 -4.42 14.08
CA VAL A 94 -0.51 -3.01 13.93
C VAL A 94 -1.69 -2.15 13.47
N ASN A 95 -2.44 -2.64 12.48
CA ASN A 95 -3.61 -1.94 11.96
C ASN A 95 -4.73 -1.82 13.00
N LEU A 96 -5.01 -2.87 13.79
CA LEU A 96 -6.00 -2.83 14.86
C LEU A 96 -5.60 -1.90 16.01
N LYS A 97 -4.31 -1.88 16.37
CA LYS A 97 -3.76 -0.89 17.33
C LYS A 97 -3.97 0.54 16.81
N SER A 98 -3.68 0.79 15.54
CA SER A 98 -3.87 2.10 14.91
C SER A 98 -5.35 2.48 14.83
N LEU A 99 -6.22 1.53 14.51
CA LEU A 99 -7.66 1.72 14.49
C LEU A 99 -8.20 2.09 15.88
N PHE A 100 -7.70 1.44 16.93
CA PHE A 100 -8.05 1.77 18.31
C PHE A 100 -7.58 3.18 18.71
N LYS A 101 -6.41 3.65 18.25
CA LYS A 101 -5.97 5.04 18.47
C LYS A 101 -6.95 6.05 17.88
N TYR A 102 -7.39 5.86 16.63
CA TYR A 102 -8.41 6.75 16.03
C TYR A 102 -9.72 6.75 16.83
N TYR A 103 -10.08 5.65 17.48
CA TYR A 103 -11.19 5.60 18.42
C TYR A 103 -10.93 6.47 19.66
N GLN A 104 -9.77 6.32 20.30
CA GLN A 104 -9.39 7.05 21.51
C GLN A 104 -9.30 8.57 21.30
N PHE A 105 -8.82 9.01 20.13
CA PHE A 105 -8.72 10.43 19.76
C PHE A 105 -10.02 11.01 19.15
N GLU A 106 -11.11 10.24 19.10
CA GLU A 106 -12.38 10.65 18.49
C GLU A 106 -12.29 10.98 16.99
N GLU A 107 -11.26 10.51 16.30
CA GLU A 107 -10.96 10.75 14.88
C GLU A 107 -11.57 9.67 13.95
N THR A 108 -12.55 8.92 14.43
CA THR A 108 -13.18 7.80 13.69
C THR A 108 -13.85 8.18 12.37
N SER A 109 -14.15 9.46 12.16
CA SER A 109 -14.78 10.02 10.95
C SER A 109 -13.77 10.50 9.90
N THR A 110 -12.48 10.56 10.24
CA THR A 110 -11.43 11.03 9.34
C THR A 110 -11.20 10.07 8.16
N ASP A 111 -10.73 10.59 7.03
CA ASP A 111 -10.42 9.76 5.86
C ASP A 111 -9.34 8.70 6.11
N PRO A 112 -8.24 8.98 6.85
CA PRO A 112 -7.27 7.96 7.24
C PRO A 112 -7.90 6.81 8.05
N ALA A 113 -8.77 7.12 9.01
CA ALA A 113 -9.45 6.11 9.82
C ALA A 113 -10.38 5.22 8.96
N LYS A 114 -11.12 5.83 8.01
CA LYS A 114 -11.97 5.09 7.05
C LYS A 114 -11.14 4.23 6.08
N GLN A 115 -9.99 4.73 5.64
CA GLN A 115 -9.08 4.00 4.75
C GLN A 115 -8.48 2.80 5.47
N LEU A 116 -7.99 2.99 6.70
CA LEU A 116 -7.47 1.91 7.54
C LEU A 116 -8.52 0.84 7.80
N LEU A 117 -9.76 1.23 8.16
CA LEU A 117 -10.85 0.28 8.31
C LEU A 117 -11.13 -0.48 7.01
N THR A 118 -11.08 0.20 5.86
CA THR A 118 -11.29 -0.46 4.56
C THR A 118 -10.19 -1.46 4.24
N GLN A 119 -8.94 -1.13 4.59
CA GLN A 119 -7.81 -2.06 4.48
C GLN A 119 -8.00 -3.29 5.38
N ILE A 120 -8.33 -3.08 6.67
CA ILE A 120 -8.60 -4.18 7.61
C ILE A 120 -9.70 -5.10 7.09
N LEU A 121 -10.80 -4.53 6.58
CA LEU A 121 -11.90 -5.32 6.01
C LEU A 121 -11.46 -6.11 4.78
N TYR A 122 -10.59 -5.55 3.93
CA TYR A 122 -10.02 -6.26 2.79
C TYR A 122 -9.10 -7.41 3.23
N ASP A 123 -8.21 -7.16 4.18
CA ASP A 123 -7.22 -8.13 4.66
C ASP A 123 -7.89 -9.36 5.28
N ILE A 124 -8.96 -9.17 6.07
CA ILE A 124 -9.70 -10.29 6.69
C ILE A 124 -10.63 -11.01 5.73
N THR A 125 -10.95 -10.43 4.56
CA THR A 125 -11.86 -11.04 3.57
C THR A 125 -11.14 -11.63 2.36
N ARG A 126 -9.81 -11.51 2.28
CA ARG A 126 -8.99 -12.02 1.19
C ARG A 126 -8.97 -13.55 1.11
N VAL A 127 -8.83 -14.20 2.26
CA VAL A 127 -8.77 -15.67 2.35
C VAL A 127 -10.13 -16.19 2.78
N THR A 128 -10.81 -16.86 1.85
CA THR A 128 -12.14 -17.45 2.08
C THR A 128 -12.16 -18.93 1.73
N ALA A 129 -12.91 -19.69 2.50
CA ALA A 129 -13.29 -21.06 2.19
C ALA A 129 -14.82 -21.19 2.21
N PRO A 130 -15.41 -22.09 1.41
CA PRO A 130 -16.85 -22.30 1.40
C PRO A 130 -17.37 -22.89 2.72
N PHE A 131 -16.51 -23.56 3.50
CA PHE A 131 -16.84 -24.15 4.79
C PHE A 131 -15.58 -24.34 5.64
N LYS A 132 -15.75 -24.34 6.97
CA LYS A 132 -14.72 -24.72 7.95
C LYS A 132 -14.54 -26.23 7.91
N GLN A 133 -13.32 -26.74 7.70
CA GLN A 133 -13.01 -28.12 8.05
C GLN A 133 -12.89 -28.21 9.57
N THR A 134 -13.85 -28.87 10.23
CA THR A 134 -13.75 -29.13 11.67
C THR A 134 -12.78 -30.29 11.95
N SER A 135 -12.44 -30.51 13.23
CA SER A 135 -11.55 -31.60 13.66
C SER A 135 -12.05 -32.96 13.16
N THR A 136 -11.13 -33.89 12.92
CA THR A 136 -11.46 -35.27 12.53
C THR A 136 -12.05 -36.11 13.66
N ASP A 137 -12.35 -35.50 14.81
CA ASP A 137 -12.94 -36.18 15.95
C ASP A 137 -14.47 -36.32 15.81
N VAL A 138 -15.05 -37.19 16.65
CA VAL A 138 -16.48 -37.55 16.56
C VAL A 138 -17.38 -36.33 16.75
N LEU A 139 -17.00 -35.38 17.61
CA LEU A 139 -17.78 -34.15 17.81
C LEU A 139 -17.70 -33.22 16.59
N GLY A 140 -16.53 -33.06 15.96
CA GLY A 140 -16.39 -32.29 14.72
C GLY A 140 -17.32 -32.79 13.62
N GLY A 141 -17.35 -34.11 13.39
CA GLY A 141 -18.29 -34.72 12.43
C GLY A 141 -19.76 -34.50 12.77
N ILE A 142 -20.12 -34.51 14.05
CA ILE A 142 -21.49 -34.20 14.52
C ILE A 142 -21.84 -32.73 14.29
N ILE A 143 -20.90 -31.82 14.58
CA ILE A 143 -21.06 -30.38 14.36
C ILE A 143 -21.28 -30.09 12.88
N ASP A 144 -20.46 -30.67 11.99
CA ASP A 144 -20.60 -30.53 10.53
C ASP A 144 -21.97 -31.01 10.06
N TYR A 145 -22.40 -32.18 10.53
CA TYR A 145 -23.72 -32.71 10.21
C TYR A 145 -24.84 -31.78 10.67
N ILE A 146 -24.73 -31.22 11.88
CA ILE A 146 -25.70 -30.25 12.41
C ILE A 146 -25.73 -29.00 11.52
N HIS A 147 -24.58 -28.45 11.13
CA HIS A 147 -24.52 -27.27 10.26
C HIS A 147 -25.16 -27.54 8.89
N GLN A 148 -24.89 -28.69 8.28
CA GLN A 148 -25.47 -29.08 6.99
C GLN A 148 -26.99 -29.37 7.06
N ASN A 149 -27.47 -29.86 8.20
CA ASN A 149 -28.86 -30.29 8.39
C ASN A 149 -29.64 -29.41 9.38
N ILE A 150 -29.17 -28.19 9.67
CA ILE A 150 -29.74 -27.34 10.72
C ILE A 150 -31.20 -26.94 10.44
N HIS A 151 -31.57 -26.92 9.15
CA HIS A 151 -32.91 -26.69 8.65
C HIS A 151 -33.86 -27.84 8.94
N GLN A 152 -33.37 -29.06 9.23
CA GLN A 152 -34.19 -30.22 9.52
C GLN A 152 -34.43 -30.38 11.02
N HIS A 153 -35.43 -31.19 11.38
CA HIS A 153 -35.71 -31.55 12.76
C HIS A 153 -34.65 -32.56 13.27
N THR A 154 -33.52 -32.03 13.75
CA THR A 154 -32.42 -32.85 14.30
C THR A 154 -32.63 -33.10 15.80
N THR A 155 -32.70 -34.38 16.21
CA THR A 155 -32.78 -34.80 17.62
C THR A 155 -31.50 -35.52 18.07
N LEU A 156 -31.28 -35.57 19.40
CA LEU A 156 -30.21 -36.37 19.99
C LEU A 156 -30.32 -37.85 19.61
N GLU A 157 -31.53 -38.39 19.50
CA GLU A 157 -31.78 -39.78 19.13
C GLU A 157 -31.35 -40.08 17.69
N MET A 158 -31.58 -39.13 16.77
CA MET A 158 -31.15 -39.26 15.38
C MET A 158 -29.63 -39.25 15.28
N LEU A 159 -28.97 -38.28 15.93
CA LEU A 159 -27.51 -38.19 15.96
C LEU A 159 -26.87 -39.40 16.64
N SER A 160 -27.47 -39.89 17.72
CA SER A 160 -27.05 -41.09 18.44
C SER A 160 -26.98 -42.31 17.52
N LYS A 161 -28.01 -42.53 16.68
CA LYS A 161 -28.04 -43.62 15.69
C LYS A 161 -27.05 -43.39 14.55
N GLN A 162 -26.95 -42.16 14.04
CA GLN A 162 -26.11 -41.82 12.89
C GLN A 162 -24.62 -41.94 13.19
N PHE A 163 -24.20 -41.54 14.40
CA PHE A 163 -22.80 -41.51 14.82
C PHE A 163 -22.43 -42.66 15.77
N TYR A 164 -23.35 -43.60 15.98
CA TYR A 164 -23.15 -44.79 16.83
C TYR A 164 -22.69 -44.46 18.27
N ILE A 165 -23.26 -43.41 18.86
CA ILE A 165 -22.97 -42.97 20.24
C ILE A 165 -24.25 -42.93 21.07
N SER A 166 -24.18 -43.15 22.39
CA SER A 166 -25.39 -43.03 23.22
C SER A 166 -25.84 -41.58 23.36
N THR A 167 -27.15 -41.34 23.51
CA THR A 167 -27.72 -40.00 23.75
C THR A 167 -27.13 -39.35 25.01
N SER A 168 -26.85 -40.15 26.05
CA SER A 168 -26.18 -39.69 27.27
C SER A 168 -24.75 -39.24 27.01
N HIS A 169 -23.99 -40.00 26.22
CA HIS A 169 -22.63 -39.61 25.84
C HIS A 169 -22.62 -38.36 24.97
N LEU A 170 -23.53 -38.25 24.00
CA LEU A 170 -23.70 -37.04 23.19
C LEU A 170 -24.04 -35.81 24.02
N SER A 171 -24.95 -35.94 24.99
CA SER A 171 -25.30 -34.86 25.91
C SER A 171 -24.09 -34.42 26.74
N LEU A 172 -23.28 -35.39 27.20
CA LEU A 172 -22.05 -35.14 27.94
C LEU A 172 -20.99 -34.45 27.07
N LEU A 173 -20.83 -34.86 25.81
CA LEU A 173 -19.90 -34.22 24.86
C LEU A 173 -20.25 -32.75 24.65
N PHE A 174 -21.51 -32.42 24.37
CA PHE A 174 -21.96 -31.03 24.25
C PHE A 174 -21.70 -30.24 25.56
N LYS A 175 -22.02 -30.84 26.71
CA LYS A 175 -21.82 -30.17 27.99
C LYS A 175 -20.33 -29.91 28.31
N ASN A 176 -19.45 -30.85 27.99
CA ASN A 176 -18.03 -30.78 28.32
C ASN A 176 -17.22 -29.96 27.31
N GLN A 177 -17.46 -30.15 26.01
CA GLN A 177 -16.65 -29.53 24.96
C GLN A 177 -17.25 -28.20 24.47
N MET A 178 -18.57 -28.04 24.47
CA MET A 178 -19.23 -26.81 23.99
C MET A 178 -19.74 -25.92 25.12
N ASN A 179 -19.64 -26.36 26.38
CA ASN A 179 -20.21 -25.72 27.57
C ASN A 179 -21.69 -25.29 27.40
N MET A 180 -22.44 -26.04 26.57
CA MET A 180 -23.84 -25.78 26.23
C MET A 180 -24.57 -27.11 26.11
N THR A 181 -25.88 -27.13 26.32
CA THR A 181 -26.69 -28.30 25.95
C THR A 181 -26.87 -28.37 24.43
N PHE A 182 -27.14 -29.56 23.89
CA PHE A 182 -27.47 -29.74 22.47
C PHE A 182 -28.61 -28.82 21.98
N HIS A 183 -29.64 -28.66 22.81
CA HIS A 183 -30.78 -27.80 22.49
C HIS A 183 -30.40 -26.32 22.44
N GLU A 184 -29.54 -25.85 23.34
CA GLU A 184 -29.05 -24.47 23.33
C GLU A 184 -28.11 -24.23 22.13
N TYR A 185 -27.25 -25.19 21.82
CA TYR A 185 -26.36 -25.13 20.67
C TYR A 185 -27.14 -24.99 19.37
N THR A 186 -28.09 -25.90 19.13
CA THR A 186 -28.91 -25.89 17.89
C THR A 186 -29.84 -24.68 17.82
N ALA A 187 -30.45 -24.27 18.95
CA ALA A 187 -31.30 -23.08 18.98
C ALA A 187 -30.51 -21.80 18.67
N SER A 188 -29.33 -21.60 19.28
CA SER A 188 -28.49 -20.44 19.00
C SER A 188 -27.97 -20.43 17.56
N LEU A 189 -27.58 -21.60 17.01
CA LEU A 189 -27.13 -21.73 15.63
C LEU A 189 -28.25 -21.42 14.62
N ARG A 190 -29.47 -21.92 14.86
CA ARG A 190 -30.66 -21.58 14.04
C ARG A 190 -30.93 -20.08 14.06
N ILE A 191 -30.82 -19.43 15.23
CA ILE A 191 -30.99 -17.97 15.30
C ILE A 191 -29.92 -17.28 14.45
N ALA A 192 -28.63 -17.61 14.61
CA ALA A 192 -27.54 -17.00 13.84
C ALA A 192 -27.75 -17.12 12.33
N LYS A 193 -27.98 -18.33 11.83
CA LYS A 193 -28.18 -18.55 10.40
C LYS A 193 -29.48 -17.94 9.87
N SER A 194 -30.53 -17.85 10.69
CA SER A 194 -31.76 -17.14 10.31
C SER A 194 -31.60 -15.63 10.14
N MET A 195 -30.51 -15.05 10.64
CA MET A 195 -30.28 -13.61 10.51
C MET A 195 -30.09 -13.21 9.05
N LYS A 196 -29.53 -14.07 8.20
CA LYS A 196 -29.45 -13.82 6.74
C LYS A 196 -30.84 -13.50 6.16
N ASP A 197 -31.83 -14.32 6.48
CA ASP A 197 -33.21 -14.12 6.01
C ASP A 197 -33.82 -12.81 6.51
N LEU A 198 -33.46 -12.38 7.73
CA LEU A 198 -34.02 -11.18 8.34
C LEU A 198 -33.30 -9.88 7.94
N SER A 199 -31.96 -9.87 7.96
CA SER A 199 -31.12 -8.69 7.76
C SER A 199 -30.68 -8.54 6.30
N HIS A 200 -30.47 -9.64 5.58
CA HIS A 200 -30.05 -9.62 4.18
C HIS A 200 -31.26 -9.61 3.24
N ASP A 201 -32.13 -10.63 3.35
CA ASP A 201 -33.27 -10.83 2.44
C ASP A 201 -34.54 -10.08 2.87
N ASN A 202 -34.51 -9.42 4.03
CA ASN A 202 -35.61 -8.64 4.60
C ASN A 202 -36.94 -9.43 4.73
N LYS A 203 -36.90 -10.76 4.90
CA LYS A 203 -38.09 -11.62 5.02
C LYS A 203 -38.94 -11.25 6.24
N LYS A 204 -40.23 -11.63 6.18
CA LYS A 204 -41.17 -11.45 7.31
C LYS A 204 -40.84 -12.46 8.41
N ILE A 205 -40.94 -12.04 9.68
CA ILE A 205 -40.62 -12.87 10.86
C ILE A 205 -41.32 -14.23 10.82
N LYS A 206 -42.60 -14.27 10.42
CA LYS A 206 -43.35 -15.52 10.27
C LYS A 206 -42.72 -16.47 9.25
N VAL A 207 -42.37 -15.95 8.08
CA VAL A 207 -41.73 -16.73 7.01
C VAL A 207 -40.37 -17.26 7.45
N THR A 208 -39.57 -16.42 8.13
CA THR A 208 -38.29 -16.87 8.71
C THR A 208 -38.51 -17.97 9.76
N ALA A 209 -39.47 -17.81 10.67
CA ALA A 209 -39.77 -18.85 11.66
C ALA A 209 -40.14 -20.19 11.00
N ASP A 210 -40.94 -20.15 9.93
CA ASP A 210 -41.34 -21.33 9.16
C ASP A 210 -40.14 -21.99 8.46
N ILE A 211 -39.29 -21.21 7.76
CA ILE A 211 -38.07 -21.72 7.08
C ILE A 211 -37.10 -22.41 8.05
N TRP A 212 -36.98 -21.88 9.26
CA TRP A 212 -36.08 -22.40 10.30
C TRP A 212 -36.76 -23.41 11.24
N ASN A 213 -37.93 -23.93 10.84
CA ASN A 213 -38.69 -24.98 11.53
C ASN A 213 -38.99 -24.68 13.01
N TYR A 214 -39.32 -23.42 13.31
CA TYR A 214 -39.86 -23.06 14.61
C TYR A 214 -41.35 -23.40 14.68
N PRO A 215 -41.86 -24.01 15.76
CA PRO A 215 -43.28 -24.36 15.89
C PRO A 215 -44.24 -23.16 15.79
N SER A 216 -43.74 -21.97 16.11
CA SER A 216 -44.47 -20.71 15.93
C SER A 216 -43.51 -19.53 15.85
N SER A 217 -43.97 -18.43 15.26
CA SER A 217 -43.28 -17.12 15.31
C SER A 217 -42.99 -16.68 16.75
N THR A 218 -43.84 -17.05 17.71
CA THR A 218 -43.65 -16.70 19.12
C THR A 218 -42.42 -17.37 19.70
N ASN A 219 -42.22 -18.67 19.43
CA ASN A 219 -41.03 -19.40 19.88
C ASN A 219 -39.75 -18.82 19.27
N TYR A 220 -39.79 -18.46 17.98
CA TYR A 220 -38.69 -17.79 17.31
C TYR A 220 -38.35 -16.45 17.99
N ILE A 221 -39.35 -15.60 18.27
CA ILE A 221 -39.16 -14.31 18.94
C ILE A 221 -38.57 -14.49 20.34
N ILE A 222 -39.02 -15.50 21.10
CA ILE A 222 -38.50 -15.79 22.44
C ILE A 222 -37.02 -16.18 22.38
N HIS A 223 -36.65 -17.13 21.50
CA HIS A 223 -35.26 -17.54 21.34
C HIS A 223 -34.37 -16.41 20.80
N PHE A 224 -34.86 -15.65 19.82
CA PHE A 224 -34.15 -14.49 19.30
C PHE A 224 -33.88 -13.47 20.41
N LYS A 225 -34.90 -13.12 21.21
CA LYS A 225 -34.74 -12.19 22.35
C LYS A 225 -33.83 -12.76 23.43
N LYS A 226 -33.84 -14.08 23.67
CA LYS A 226 -32.95 -14.76 24.62
C LYS A 226 -31.48 -14.55 24.22
N TYR A 227 -31.14 -14.75 22.94
CA TYR A 227 -29.74 -14.70 22.49
C TYR A 227 -29.25 -13.30 22.09
N LEU A 228 -30.12 -12.42 21.59
CA LEU A 228 -29.75 -11.09 21.09
C LEU A 228 -30.22 -9.93 21.99
N GLY A 229 -30.96 -10.22 23.07
CA GLY A 229 -31.49 -9.22 24.00
C GLY A 229 -32.67 -8.38 23.47
N VAL A 230 -32.91 -8.37 22.17
CA VAL A 230 -33.96 -7.58 21.49
C VAL A 230 -34.88 -8.47 20.66
N THR A 231 -36.09 -7.99 20.34
CA THR A 231 -37.00 -8.74 19.45
C THR A 231 -36.54 -8.65 18.00
N PRO A 232 -36.89 -9.62 17.12
CA PRO A 232 -36.55 -9.55 15.70
C PRO A 232 -37.04 -8.26 15.02
N LYS A 233 -38.25 -7.80 15.37
CA LYS A 233 -38.81 -6.54 14.84
C LYS A 233 -37.93 -5.34 15.22
N LYS A 234 -37.51 -5.26 16.48
CA LYS A 234 -36.62 -4.18 16.95
C LYS A 234 -35.25 -4.29 16.28
N TYR A 235 -34.70 -5.50 16.17
CA TYR A 235 -33.42 -5.76 15.51
C TYR A 235 -33.40 -5.25 14.06
N LYS A 236 -34.45 -5.53 13.26
CA LYS A 236 -34.56 -5.03 11.88
C LYS A 236 -34.56 -3.50 11.77
N SER A 237 -34.99 -2.80 12.82
CA SER A 237 -35.00 -1.33 12.87
C SER A 237 -33.73 -0.72 13.45
N LEU A 238 -32.79 -1.52 13.96
CA LEU A 238 -31.54 -1.00 14.50
C LEU A 238 -30.67 -0.49 13.36
N SER A 239 -30.09 0.71 13.54
CA SER A 239 -28.94 1.10 12.74
C SER A 239 -27.77 0.16 13.05
N ALA A 240 -26.85 0.03 12.10
CA ALA A 240 -25.65 -0.78 12.31
C ALA A 240 -24.86 -0.32 13.57
N GLN A 241 -24.87 0.97 13.89
CA GLN A 241 -24.28 1.54 15.10
C GLN A 241 -25.01 1.14 16.40
N ALA A 242 -26.27 0.72 16.32
CA ALA A 242 -27.03 0.26 17.47
C ALA A 242 -26.89 -1.26 17.70
N LYS A 243 -26.33 -2.01 16.73
CA LYS A 243 -25.98 -3.43 16.89
C LYS A 243 -24.74 -3.59 17.78
N GLY A 244 -24.55 -4.75 18.39
CA GLY A 244 -23.46 -5.00 19.32
C GLY A 244 -23.46 -6.42 19.87
N ILE A 245 -22.49 -6.71 20.74
CA ILE A 245 -22.35 -8.02 21.37
C ILE A 245 -23.29 -8.08 22.59
N PRO A 246 -24.18 -9.08 22.69
CA PRO A 246 -25.14 -9.19 23.79
C PRO A 246 -24.51 -9.79 25.06
N LEU A 247 -23.44 -9.16 25.57
CA LEU A 247 -22.73 -9.64 26.76
C LEU A 247 -22.51 -8.51 27.79
N ASN A 248 -23.06 -8.70 28.99
CA ASN A 248 -23.08 -7.68 30.05
C ASN A 248 -21.71 -7.47 30.73
N THR A 249 -20.75 -8.38 30.56
CA THR A 249 -19.40 -8.28 31.13
C THR A 249 -18.44 -7.44 30.26
N LEU A 250 -18.87 -7.05 29.05
CA LEU A 250 -18.08 -6.22 28.17
C LEU A 250 -18.19 -4.76 28.58
N ILE A 251 -17.03 -4.12 28.77
CA ILE A 251 -16.97 -2.69 29.01
C ILE A 251 -17.01 -2.01 27.64
N SER A 252 -18.11 -1.29 27.37
CA SER A 252 -18.26 -0.37 26.24
C SER A 252 -18.25 1.10 26.71
N ASP A 253 -17.72 1.34 27.91
CA ASP A 253 -17.63 2.67 28.49
C ASP A 253 -16.49 3.44 27.80
N ASP A 254 -16.85 4.52 27.12
CA ASP A 254 -15.91 5.35 26.39
C ASP A 254 -14.81 5.92 27.30
N ASP A 255 -15.12 6.22 28.56
CA ASP A 255 -14.12 6.77 29.48
C ASP A 255 -13.08 5.71 29.87
N VAL A 256 -13.49 4.45 30.03
CA VAL A 256 -12.56 3.34 30.29
C VAL A 256 -11.72 3.06 29.04
N LEU A 257 -12.33 3.00 27.86
CA LEU A 257 -11.62 2.75 26.60
C LEU A 257 -10.60 3.85 26.27
N LYS A 258 -10.92 5.12 26.59
CA LYS A 258 -10.01 6.26 26.45
C LYS A 258 -8.86 6.23 27.47
N GLN A 259 -9.11 5.72 28.67
CA GLN A 259 -8.09 5.64 29.73
C GLN A 259 -7.18 4.41 29.63
N LEU A 260 -7.55 3.39 28.83
CA LEU A 260 -6.69 2.25 28.55
C LEU A 260 -5.40 2.73 27.89
N LYS A 261 -4.33 2.76 28.67
CA LYS A 261 -2.98 3.00 28.18
C LYS A 261 -2.52 1.75 27.46
N PHE A 262 -2.66 1.76 26.14
CA PHE A 262 -2.01 0.79 25.29
C PHE A 262 -0.55 1.23 25.15
N GLU A 263 0.36 0.59 25.88
CA GLU A 263 1.75 0.55 25.45
C GLU A 263 1.76 -0.30 24.18
N VAL A 264 1.55 0.35 23.03
CA VAL A 264 2.47 0.01 21.95
C VAL A 264 3.78 0.41 22.60
N GLU A 265 4.68 -0.53 22.88
CA GLU A 265 6.08 -0.15 22.94
C GLU A 265 6.29 0.62 21.64
N GLU A 266 6.17 1.94 21.69
CA GLU A 266 6.75 2.80 20.69
C GLU A 266 8.20 2.40 20.84
N GLN A 267 8.65 1.53 19.95
CA GLN A 267 10.06 1.26 19.76
C GLN A 267 10.65 2.56 19.24
N LYS A 268 10.68 3.57 20.11
CA LYS A 268 11.35 4.84 19.95
C LYS A 268 12.80 4.47 20.09
N GLU A 269 13.37 4.10 18.98
CA GLU A 269 14.78 3.85 18.89
C GLU A 269 15.48 5.19 18.83
N ASP A 270 16.50 5.34 19.67
CA ASP A 270 17.49 6.39 19.48
C ASP A 270 18.43 5.94 18.37
N ILE A 271 18.12 6.35 17.15
CA ILE A 271 18.92 6.01 15.97
C ILE A 271 20.14 6.93 15.94
N LEU A 272 21.31 6.35 16.21
CA LEU A 272 22.57 7.09 16.18
C LEU A 272 23.00 7.30 14.72
N VAL A 273 23.27 8.55 14.37
CA VAL A 273 23.82 8.95 13.07
C VAL A 273 25.16 9.62 13.32
N GLN A 274 26.25 8.91 13.04
CA GLN A 274 27.61 9.43 13.15
C GLN A 274 28.07 9.88 11.77
N ILE A 275 28.30 11.18 11.58
CA ILE A 275 28.90 11.70 10.37
C ILE A 275 30.42 11.50 10.47
N ASP A 276 30.96 10.74 9.51
CA ASP A 276 32.39 10.50 9.35
C ASP A 276 32.77 10.73 7.88
N ASP A 277 33.60 11.75 7.64
CA ASP A 277 34.06 12.15 6.31
C ASP A 277 34.76 11.01 5.57
N THR A 278 35.39 10.08 6.30
CA THR A 278 36.10 8.95 5.70
C THR A 278 35.16 7.87 5.17
N THR A 279 33.90 7.85 5.59
CA THR A 279 32.89 6.89 5.13
C THR A 279 32.03 7.39 3.97
N ILE A 280 32.07 8.70 3.68
CA ILE A 280 31.30 9.32 2.60
C ILE A 280 32.04 9.12 1.27
N THR A 281 32.04 7.88 0.79
CA THR A 281 32.84 7.47 -0.39
C THR A 281 32.01 6.85 -1.50
N GLU A 282 30.74 6.46 -1.23
CA GLU A 282 29.89 5.86 -2.26
C GLU A 282 29.52 6.89 -3.33
N HIS A 283 29.15 6.38 -4.52
CA HIS A 283 28.73 7.22 -5.62
C HIS A 283 27.56 8.14 -5.24
N PRO A 284 27.50 9.36 -5.79
CA PRO A 284 26.36 10.25 -5.59
C PRO A 284 25.05 9.58 -5.98
N PHE A 285 23.95 10.03 -5.37
CA PHE A 285 22.61 9.62 -5.74
C PHE A 285 22.25 10.17 -7.13
N SER A 286 22.60 9.44 -8.17
CA SER A 286 22.52 9.90 -9.55
C SER A 286 21.77 8.89 -10.42
N TYR A 287 20.46 9.10 -10.54
CA TYR A 287 19.63 8.45 -11.56
C TYR A 287 18.76 9.50 -12.26
N PHE A 288 18.30 9.18 -13.47
CA PHE A 288 17.36 10.02 -14.20
C PHE A 288 15.92 9.51 -14.09
N ASN A 289 14.96 10.43 -14.11
CA ASN A 289 13.55 10.08 -14.08
C ASN A 289 13.02 9.88 -15.50
N LEU A 290 12.16 8.89 -15.70
CA LEU A 290 11.26 8.82 -16.85
C LEU A 290 9.91 9.36 -16.39
N ILE A 291 9.62 10.62 -16.73
CA ILE A 291 8.35 11.26 -16.38
C ILE A 291 7.28 10.69 -17.30
N ASP A 292 6.55 9.70 -16.81
CA ASP A 292 5.50 9.01 -17.54
C ASP A 292 4.28 9.93 -17.68
N ILE A 293 4.02 10.38 -18.91
CA ILE A 293 2.84 11.19 -19.23
C ILE A 293 1.63 10.35 -19.65
N GLY A 294 1.77 9.02 -19.72
CA GLY A 294 0.77 8.11 -20.25
C GLY A 294 0.69 8.16 -21.78
N PRO A 295 -0.52 8.17 -22.37
CA PRO A 295 -0.69 8.18 -23.83
C PRO A 295 -0.17 9.47 -24.47
N PHE A 296 0.11 9.42 -25.77
CA PHE A 296 0.68 10.52 -26.54
C PHE A 296 -0.16 11.81 -26.48
N GLU A 297 -1.48 11.71 -26.35
CA GLU A 297 -2.39 12.87 -26.22
C GLU A 297 -2.00 13.81 -25.05
N ASN A 298 -1.39 13.27 -23.99
CA ASN A 298 -0.98 14.04 -22.83
C ASN A 298 0.29 14.87 -23.06
N ILE A 299 0.93 14.77 -24.22
CA ILE A 299 2.12 15.58 -24.58
C ILE A 299 1.82 17.08 -24.55
N ASP A 300 0.56 17.46 -24.80
CA ASP A 300 0.09 18.84 -24.71
C ASP A 300 0.15 19.39 -23.27
N LEU A 301 0.10 18.52 -22.26
CA LEU A 301 0.31 18.92 -20.86
C LEU A 301 1.74 19.45 -20.64
N ILE A 302 2.70 18.99 -21.44
CA ILE A 302 4.09 19.45 -21.41
C ILE A 302 4.31 20.62 -22.38
N MET A 303 3.68 20.57 -23.56
CA MET A 303 3.93 21.51 -24.65
C MET A 303 3.16 22.83 -24.56
N ASN A 304 1.96 22.80 -23.96
CA ASN A 304 1.03 23.93 -23.92
C ASN A 304 0.93 24.55 -22.52
N GLU A 305 2.01 24.42 -21.73
CA GLU A 305 2.19 25.08 -20.44
C GLU A 305 1.64 26.52 -20.47
N PRO A 306 0.56 26.84 -19.72
CA PRO A 306 0.02 28.18 -19.70
C PRO A 306 1.04 29.13 -19.05
N VAL A 307 0.85 30.41 -19.32
CA VAL A 307 1.61 31.63 -18.96
C VAL A 307 2.05 31.76 -17.46
N PHE A 308 1.84 30.76 -16.61
CA PHE A 308 2.26 30.73 -15.20
C PHE A 308 3.21 29.57 -14.89
N SER A 309 4.44 29.94 -14.53
CA SER A 309 5.68 29.17 -14.38
C SER A 309 5.73 28.03 -13.34
N TYR A 310 4.62 27.57 -12.77
CA TYR A 310 4.66 26.61 -11.64
C TYR A 310 4.62 25.12 -12.06
N LYS A 311 4.26 24.81 -13.31
CA LYS A 311 4.30 23.46 -13.91
C LYS A 311 5.54 23.22 -14.79
N ASN A 312 6.57 24.03 -14.63
CA ASN A 312 7.73 23.88 -15.49
C ASN A 312 8.47 22.57 -15.19
N ILE A 313 8.55 21.64 -16.17
CA ILE A 313 9.46 20.49 -16.08
C ILE A 313 10.90 20.97 -15.82
N SER A 314 11.30 22.15 -16.30
CA SER A 314 12.62 22.70 -15.96
C SER A 314 12.76 23.17 -14.50
N ASN A 315 11.64 23.34 -13.76
CA ASN A 315 11.71 23.47 -12.30
C ASN A 315 12.00 22.11 -11.65
N TYR A 316 11.61 20.99 -12.27
CA TYR A 316 12.03 19.67 -11.82
C TYR A 316 13.52 19.48 -12.15
N ARG A 317 14.37 19.93 -11.22
CA ARG A 317 15.83 20.03 -11.38
C ARG A 317 16.55 18.68 -11.46
N LEU A 318 15.84 17.56 -11.37
CA LEU A 318 16.40 16.23 -11.56
C LEU A 318 16.51 15.92 -13.05
N LYS A 319 17.60 15.25 -13.44
CA LYS A 319 17.78 14.74 -14.81
C LYS A 319 16.56 13.88 -15.18
N SER A 320 15.87 14.22 -16.26
CA SER A 320 14.60 13.59 -16.61
C SER A 320 14.40 13.50 -18.11
N TYR A 321 13.73 12.43 -18.54
CA TYR A 321 13.16 12.27 -19.87
C TYR A 321 11.64 12.34 -19.76
N VAL A 322 10.98 13.02 -20.69
CA VAL A 322 9.53 12.87 -20.90
C VAL A 322 9.31 11.51 -21.53
N TYR A 323 8.61 10.63 -20.83
CA TYR A 323 8.35 9.27 -21.27
C TYR A 323 6.91 9.14 -21.75
N VAL A 324 6.75 8.87 -23.04
CA VAL A 324 5.45 8.56 -23.65
C VAL A 324 5.23 7.06 -23.52
N ASN A 325 4.28 6.66 -22.67
CA ASN A 325 3.98 5.24 -22.39
C ASN A 325 3.00 4.67 -23.41
N GLU A 326 3.38 4.82 -24.68
CA GLU A 326 2.66 4.33 -25.85
C GLU A 326 3.69 3.98 -26.94
N PRO A 327 3.59 2.80 -27.60
CA PRO A 327 4.54 2.42 -28.64
C PRO A 327 4.51 3.40 -29.83
N MET A 328 5.68 3.70 -30.39
CA MET A 328 5.83 4.64 -31.51
C MET A 328 4.99 4.24 -32.73
N GLU A 329 4.83 2.93 -32.98
CA GLU A 329 4.02 2.40 -34.07
C GLU A 329 2.58 2.90 -33.95
N THR A 330 2.00 2.77 -32.76
CA THR A 330 0.64 3.20 -32.43
C THR A 330 0.49 4.72 -32.52
N ILE A 331 1.50 5.47 -32.09
CA ILE A 331 1.50 6.94 -32.19
C ILE A 331 1.48 7.39 -33.66
N ILE A 332 2.32 6.77 -34.50
CA ILE A 332 2.40 7.10 -35.93
C ILE A 332 1.08 6.77 -36.63
N GLU A 333 0.50 5.61 -36.34
CA GLU A 333 -0.78 5.18 -36.91
C GLU A 333 -1.94 6.12 -36.53
N ASN A 334 -2.03 6.50 -35.25
CA ASN A 334 -3.16 7.26 -34.72
C ASN A 334 -3.06 8.77 -34.96
N HIS A 335 -1.84 9.32 -34.97
CA HIS A 335 -1.62 10.78 -34.98
C HIS A 335 -0.89 11.31 -36.22
N GLN A 336 -0.33 10.44 -37.07
CA GLN A 336 0.26 10.80 -38.37
C GLN A 336 1.19 12.04 -38.28
N ASP A 337 0.97 13.06 -39.11
CA ASP A 337 1.77 14.29 -39.18
C ASP A 337 1.78 15.10 -37.88
N GLU A 338 0.74 15.00 -37.05
CA GLU A 338 0.65 15.70 -35.76
C GLU A 338 1.78 15.26 -34.82
N SER A 339 2.07 13.95 -34.81
CA SER A 339 3.15 13.38 -33.99
C SER A 339 4.51 13.98 -34.36
N MET A 340 4.78 14.11 -35.66
CA MET A 340 6.02 14.70 -36.17
C MET A 340 6.19 16.15 -35.74
N ILE A 341 5.14 16.97 -35.86
CA ILE A 341 5.16 18.38 -35.46
C ILE A 341 5.44 18.51 -33.96
N LYS A 342 4.76 17.71 -33.14
CA LYS A 342 4.88 17.74 -31.68
C LYS A 342 6.26 17.30 -31.20
N PHE A 343 6.81 16.21 -31.74
CA PHE A 343 8.17 15.78 -31.41
C PHE A 343 9.24 16.78 -31.86
N LYS A 344 9.13 17.35 -33.08
CA LYS A 344 10.02 18.42 -33.53
C LYS A 344 9.99 19.61 -32.58
N LYS A 345 8.80 20.02 -32.13
CA LYS A 345 8.65 21.12 -31.16
C LYS A 345 9.30 20.80 -29.81
N LEU A 346 9.12 19.60 -29.25
CA LEU A 346 9.78 19.23 -27.98
C LEU A 346 11.30 19.19 -28.09
N LEU A 347 11.84 18.61 -29.17
CA LEU A 347 13.28 18.55 -29.40
C LEU A 347 13.89 19.94 -29.63
N ASN A 348 13.16 20.86 -30.30
CA ASN A 348 13.56 22.27 -30.38
C ASN A 348 13.60 22.96 -29.01
N LEU A 349 12.72 22.55 -28.09
CA LEU A 349 12.70 23.04 -26.71
C LEU A 349 13.75 22.35 -25.81
N GLN A 350 14.63 21.50 -26.37
CA GLN A 350 15.65 20.75 -25.63
C GLN A 350 15.09 19.88 -24.50
N VAL A 351 13.85 19.39 -24.65
CA VAL A 351 13.25 18.46 -23.70
C VAL A 351 13.72 17.05 -24.03
N PRO A 352 14.45 16.34 -23.14
CA PRO A 352 14.83 14.95 -23.38
C PRO A 352 13.59 14.06 -23.45
N ILE A 353 13.55 13.13 -24.40
CA ILE A 353 12.37 12.28 -24.65
C ILE A 353 12.77 10.82 -24.60
N ALA A 354 11.98 10.00 -23.91
CA ALA A 354 12.07 8.55 -23.92
C ALA A 354 10.91 7.97 -24.73
N LEU A 355 11.23 7.14 -25.72
CA LEU A 355 10.27 6.57 -26.67
C LEU A 355 10.36 5.05 -26.66
N LYS A 356 9.20 4.39 -26.67
CA LYS A 356 9.13 2.93 -26.77
C LYS A 356 8.97 2.53 -28.24
N LEU A 357 9.84 1.64 -28.72
CA LEU A 357 9.77 1.09 -30.07
C LEU A 357 9.54 -0.42 -29.99
N SER A 358 8.62 -0.89 -30.83
CA SER A 358 8.32 -2.31 -30.99
C SER A 358 8.75 -2.83 -32.37
N GLU A 359 8.94 -1.93 -33.33
CA GLU A 359 9.27 -2.24 -34.72
C GLU A 359 10.46 -1.39 -35.21
N ILE A 360 11.24 -1.91 -36.16
CA ILE A 360 12.41 -1.21 -36.70
C ILE A 360 12.02 -0.05 -37.62
N GLU A 361 10.86 -0.14 -38.29
CA GLU A 361 10.30 0.88 -39.17
C GLU A 361 10.07 2.19 -38.41
N SER A 362 9.64 2.12 -37.15
CA SER A 362 9.46 3.29 -36.27
C SER A 362 10.75 4.09 -36.05
N TYR A 363 11.92 3.44 -36.09
CA TYR A 363 13.20 4.14 -36.02
C TYR A 363 13.43 5.02 -37.25
N GLN A 364 12.94 4.64 -38.44
CA GLN A 364 13.09 5.47 -39.64
C GLN A 364 12.35 6.81 -39.48
N PHE A 365 11.18 6.79 -38.86
CA PHE A 365 10.42 8.00 -38.53
C PHE A 365 11.22 8.94 -37.61
N ILE A 366 11.80 8.41 -36.53
CA ILE A 366 12.65 9.16 -35.60
C ILE A 366 13.90 9.69 -36.32
N SER A 367 14.54 8.85 -37.15
CA SER A 367 15.71 9.24 -37.94
C SER A 367 15.41 10.41 -38.87
N ASN A 368 14.24 10.43 -39.50
CA ASN A 368 13.81 11.53 -40.36
C ASN A 368 13.58 12.82 -39.57
N ILE A 369 12.93 12.75 -38.40
CA ILE A 369 12.79 13.92 -37.50
C ILE A 369 14.16 14.50 -37.14
N ILE A 370 15.10 13.63 -36.77
CA ILE A 370 16.46 14.04 -36.38
C ILE A 370 17.20 14.67 -37.56
N LYS A 371 17.16 14.06 -38.74
CA LYS A 371 17.78 14.59 -39.97
C LYS A 371 17.22 15.97 -40.32
N ASP A 372 15.90 16.14 -40.24
CA ASP A 372 15.27 17.44 -40.49
C ASP A 372 15.81 18.50 -39.52
N LEU A 373 15.88 18.19 -38.22
CA LEU A 373 16.40 19.11 -37.20
C LEU A 373 17.89 19.45 -37.42
N TYR A 374 18.72 18.48 -37.81
CA TYR A 374 20.12 18.72 -38.15
C TYR A 374 20.31 19.55 -39.43
N PHE A 375 19.48 19.33 -40.45
CA PHE A 375 19.50 20.12 -41.68
C PHE A 375 19.27 21.62 -41.37
N PHE A 376 18.25 21.93 -40.57
CA PHE A 376 17.99 23.31 -40.11
C PHE A 376 19.15 23.91 -39.30
N LYS A 377 19.87 23.10 -38.51
CA LYS A 377 21.05 23.54 -37.72
C LYS A 377 22.21 23.98 -38.61
N ASN A 378 22.47 23.25 -39.70
CA ASN A 378 23.57 23.54 -40.62
C ASN A 378 23.36 24.84 -41.41
N GLU A 379 22.11 25.26 -41.64
CA GLU A 379 21.81 26.55 -42.27
C GLU A 379 21.91 27.74 -41.30
N HIS A 380 21.83 27.51 -39.98
CA HIS A 380 21.86 28.55 -38.94
C HIS A 380 22.79 28.22 -37.76
N PRO A 381 24.13 28.32 -37.92
CA PRO A 381 25.10 27.81 -36.94
C PRO A 381 25.23 28.63 -35.65
N LEU A 382 24.88 29.92 -35.66
CA LEU A 382 25.19 30.87 -34.58
C LEU A 382 24.18 30.89 -33.42
N THR A 383 23.13 30.08 -33.47
CA THR A 383 22.00 30.16 -32.52
C THR A 383 21.73 28.89 -31.71
N MET A 384 22.41 27.77 -31.97
CA MET A 384 21.87 26.45 -31.64
C MET A 384 22.96 25.48 -31.10
N HIS A 385 23.34 25.60 -29.83
CA HIS A 385 24.01 24.51 -29.09
C HIS A 385 22.92 23.57 -28.54
N HIS A 386 22.56 22.50 -29.25
CA HIS A 386 21.55 21.53 -28.79
C HIS A 386 22.18 20.23 -28.34
N ASP A 387 21.97 19.93 -27.05
CA ASP A 387 22.16 18.59 -26.48
C ASP A 387 20.79 17.88 -26.41
N ASN A 388 20.26 17.44 -27.56
CA ASN A 388 18.96 16.77 -27.62
C ASN A 388 19.10 15.28 -27.28
N HIS A 389 18.95 14.95 -26.00
CA HIS A 389 19.02 13.56 -25.53
C HIS A 389 17.72 12.79 -25.81
N ILE A 390 17.78 11.81 -26.71
CA ILE A 390 16.69 10.86 -26.96
C ILE A 390 17.06 9.52 -26.33
N LEU A 391 16.12 8.88 -25.65
CA LEU A 391 16.26 7.52 -25.14
C LEU A 391 15.29 6.60 -25.88
N LEU A 392 15.82 5.58 -26.56
CA LEU A 392 15.03 4.55 -27.21
C LEU A 392 14.92 3.32 -26.29
N LEU A 393 13.69 2.95 -25.93
CA LEU A 393 13.38 1.73 -25.20
C LEU A 393 12.96 0.65 -26.20
N LEU A 394 13.80 -0.37 -26.38
CA LEU A 394 13.63 -1.43 -27.39
C LEU A 394 13.21 -2.74 -26.71
N ASP A 395 12.14 -3.37 -27.17
CA ASP A 395 11.68 -4.67 -26.65
C ASP A 395 12.32 -5.84 -27.43
N LEU A 396 13.11 -6.68 -26.75
CA LEU A 396 13.79 -7.83 -27.39
C LEU A 396 12.83 -8.88 -27.94
N ASN A 397 11.58 -8.91 -27.48
CA ASN A 397 10.59 -9.84 -28.00
C ASN A 397 10.08 -9.47 -29.39
N THR A 398 10.14 -8.17 -29.73
CA THR A 398 9.58 -7.67 -30.99
C THR A 398 10.67 -7.19 -31.94
N ILE A 399 11.79 -6.68 -31.42
CA ILE A 399 12.92 -6.19 -32.22
C ILE A 399 14.09 -7.17 -32.14
N PRO A 400 14.50 -7.79 -33.27
CA PRO A 400 15.62 -8.72 -33.26
C PRO A 400 16.95 -8.01 -33.03
N LEU A 401 17.94 -8.71 -32.45
CA LEU A 401 19.26 -8.17 -32.15
C LEU A 401 19.97 -7.54 -33.37
N SER A 402 19.77 -8.10 -34.57
CA SER A 402 20.32 -7.55 -35.82
C SER A 402 19.77 -6.15 -36.14
N ALA A 403 18.48 -5.92 -35.86
CA ALA A 403 17.85 -4.61 -36.01
C ALA A 403 18.39 -3.61 -35.00
N ILE A 404 18.61 -4.02 -33.74
CA ILE A 404 19.24 -3.18 -32.72
C ILE A 404 20.66 -2.78 -33.13
N LYS A 405 21.47 -3.72 -33.62
CA LYS A 405 22.82 -3.43 -34.16
C LYS A 405 22.76 -2.45 -35.34
N GLN A 406 21.76 -2.56 -36.21
CA GLN A 406 21.55 -1.61 -37.30
C GLN A 406 21.18 -0.21 -36.79
N ILE A 407 20.30 -0.11 -35.79
CA ILE A 407 19.94 1.15 -35.14
C ILE A 407 21.20 1.79 -34.54
N GLN A 408 21.99 1.04 -33.76
CA GLN A 408 23.25 1.52 -33.16
C GLN A 408 24.24 2.05 -34.21
N HIS A 409 24.42 1.33 -35.32
CA HIS A 409 25.30 1.78 -36.39
C HIS A 409 24.84 3.11 -37.01
N ASN A 410 23.53 3.29 -37.17
CA ASN A 410 22.93 4.49 -37.75
C ASN A 410 22.85 5.68 -36.79
N ILE A 411 23.13 5.47 -35.49
CA ILE A 411 23.09 6.48 -34.43
C ILE A 411 24.43 7.22 -34.26
N TYR A 412 25.50 6.75 -34.90
CA TYR A 412 26.82 7.41 -34.85
C TYR A 412 26.69 8.92 -35.11
N ASP A 413 27.21 9.73 -34.17
CA ASP A 413 27.15 11.21 -34.16
C ASP A 413 25.77 11.82 -33.78
N THR A 414 24.87 11.04 -33.16
CA THR A 414 23.60 11.53 -32.60
C THR A 414 23.54 11.27 -31.08
N GLN A 415 22.91 12.18 -30.31
CA GLN A 415 22.75 12.06 -28.86
C GLN A 415 21.60 11.12 -28.46
N ILE A 416 21.59 9.92 -29.04
CA ILE A 416 20.58 8.90 -28.77
C ILE A 416 21.20 7.83 -27.87
N SER A 417 20.55 7.55 -26.75
CA SER A 417 20.84 6.41 -25.88
C SER A 417 19.85 5.28 -26.13
N ILE A 418 20.30 4.05 -25.93
CA ILE A 418 19.49 2.84 -26.10
C ILE A 418 19.37 2.10 -24.77
N ALA A 419 18.14 1.79 -24.41
CA ALA A 419 17.82 0.80 -23.40
C ALA A 419 17.14 -0.40 -24.03
N VAL A 420 17.55 -1.59 -23.60
CA VAL A 420 16.98 -2.86 -24.08
C VAL A 420 16.17 -3.49 -22.95
N ASP A 421 14.91 -3.82 -23.21
CA ASP A 421 14.04 -4.51 -22.26
C ASP A 421 14.46 -5.98 -22.14
N ILE A 422 14.89 -6.36 -20.94
CA ILE A 422 15.33 -7.72 -20.60
C ILE A 422 14.40 -8.39 -19.59
N THR A 423 13.20 -7.86 -19.40
CA THR A 423 12.26 -8.32 -18.36
C THR A 423 11.92 -9.79 -18.51
N ASP A 424 11.77 -10.28 -19.73
CA ASP A 424 11.39 -11.67 -19.99
C ASP A 424 12.53 -12.65 -19.63
N TYR A 425 13.80 -12.26 -19.82
CA TYR A 425 14.94 -13.05 -19.37
C TYR A 425 14.91 -13.26 -17.86
N PHE A 426 14.57 -12.21 -17.11
CA PHE A 426 14.37 -12.32 -15.67
C PHE A 426 13.17 -13.22 -15.31
N ILE A 427 12.01 -12.99 -15.95
CA ILE A 427 10.78 -13.76 -15.68
C ILE A 427 10.97 -15.27 -15.93
N PHE A 428 11.70 -15.63 -16.98
CA PHE A 428 11.92 -17.02 -17.37
C PHE A 428 13.25 -17.62 -16.84
N ASP A 429 13.95 -16.91 -15.95
CA ASP A 429 15.24 -17.33 -15.38
C ASP A 429 16.27 -17.72 -16.46
N GLN A 430 16.32 -16.95 -17.55
CA GLN A 430 17.24 -17.15 -18.65
C GLN A 430 18.47 -16.25 -18.49
N PRO A 431 19.70 -16.77 -18.69
CA PRO A 431 20.90 -15.92 -18.69
C PRO A 431 20.86 -14.95 -19.87
N LEU A 432 21.42 -13.75 -19.70
CA LEU A 432 21.71 -12.90 -20.85
C LEU A 432 22.82 -13.58 -21.66
N ASP A 433 22.52 -13.94 -22.90
CA ASP A 433 23.50 -14.60 -23.77
C ASP A 433 24.64 -13.63 -24.17
N GLU A 434 25.72 -14.21 -24.71
CA GLU A 434 26.87 -13.41 -25.18
C GLU A 434 26.45 -12.38 -26.22
N SER A 435 25.45 -12.66 -27.04
CA SER A 435 25.01 -11.77 -28.12
C SER A 435 24.34 -10.48 -27.62
N ILE A 436 23.64 -10.53 -26.48
CA ILE A 436 23.10 -9.35 -25.79
C ILE A 436 24.21 -8.58 -25.09
N SER A 437 25.18 -9.28 -24.50
CA SER A 437 26.33 -8.63 -23.87
C SER A 437 27.20 -7.87 -24.89
N GLU A 438 27.32 -8.41 -26.11
CA GLU A 438 28.01 -7.78 -27.24
C GLU A 438 27.34 -6.51 -27.75
N LEU A 439 26.02 -6.31 -27.49
CA LEU A 439 25.34 -5.08 -27.90
C LEU A 439 25.93 -3.84 -27.21
N GLN A 440 26.56 -4.00 -26.04
CA GLN A 440 27.12 -2.91 -25.24
C GLN A 440 26.14 -1.72 -25.08
N THR A 441 24.87 -2.00 -24.80
CA THR A 441 23.85 -0.95 -24.68
C THR A 441 24.13 -0.03 -23.50
N ASP A 442 23.59 1.20 -23.59
CA ASP A 442 23.71 2.20 -22.53
C ASP A 442 23.00 1.70 -21.27
N PHE A 443 21.79 1.16 -21.45
CA PHE A 443 20.92 0.75 -20.37
C PHE A 443 20.19 -0.58 -20.64
N TYR A 444 19.63 -1.15 -19.57
CA TYR A 444 18.71 -2.28 -19.61
C TYR A 444 17.41 -1.90 -18.90
N ALA A 445 16.26 -2.15 -19.52
CA ALA A 445 14.95 -1.87 -18.92
C ALA A 445 14.38 -3.12 -18.22
N ILE A 446 13.78 -2.92 -17.06
CA ILE A 446 13.01 -3.91 -16.31
C ILE A 446 11.61 -3.35 -16.07
N ASP A 447 10.59 -3.96 -16.66
CA ASP A 447 9.19 -3.55 -16.55
C ASP A 447 8.46 -4.33 -15.46
N PHE A 448 8.25 -3.69 -14.32
CA PHE A 448 7.57 -4.28 -13.17
C PHE A 448 6.09 -4.59 -13.46
N LYS A 449 5.48 -3.95 -14.46
CA LYS A 449 4.13 -4.30 -14.89
C LYS A 449 4.12 -5.67 -15.58
N LYS A 450 5.09 -5.95 -16.47
CA LYS A 450 5.24 -7.28 -17.11
C LYS A 450 5.45 -8.38 -16.06
N ILE A 451 6.29 -8.13 -15.06
CA ILE A 451 6.55 -9.08 -13.95
C ILE A 451 5.25 -9.36 -13.17
N LYS A 452 4.51 -8.30 -12.80
CA LYS A 452 3.25 -8.42 -12.07
C LYS A 452 2.19 -9.17 -12.87
N ASP A 453 2.04 -8.85 -14.16
CA ASP A 453 1.08 -9.50 -15.07
C ASP A 453 1.44 -10.98 -15.30
N PHE A 454 2.72 -11.35 -15.26
CA PHE A 454 3.16 -12.75 -15.31
C PHE A 454 2.77 -13.54 -14.06
N HIS A 455 3.05 -13.03 -12.85
CA HIS A 455 2.69 -13.72 -11.60
C HIS A 455 1.17 -13.83 -11.43
N GLN A 456 0.40 -12.83 -11.86
CA GLN A 456 -1.06 -12.90 -11.86
C GLN A 456 -1.60 -14.01 -12.77
N ARG A 457 -1.01 -14.19 -13.97
CA ARG A 457 -1.41 -15.26 -14.90
C ARG A 457 -1.04 -16.66 -14.42
N THR A 458 0.10 -16.80 -13.74
CA THR A 458 0.63 -18.10 -13.28
C THR A 458 0.12 -18.51 -11.89
N GLN A 459 -0.64 -17.65 -11.20
CA GLN A 459 -1.10 -17.87 -9.81
C GLN A 459 0.06 -18.15 -8.82
N GLN A 460 1.28 -17.72 -9.15
CA GLN A 460 2.43 -17.84 -8.27
C GLN A 460 2.40 -16.69 -7.25
N GLU A 461 2.30 -17.02 -5.97
CA GLU A 461 2.48 -16.05 -4.90
C GLU A 461 3.96 -15.71 -4.75
N VAL A 462 4.36 -14.51 -5.18
CA VAL A 462 5.72 -13.99 -4.96
C VAL A 462 5.64 -12.72 -4.12
N THR A 463 6.30 -12.74 -2.96
CA THR A 463 6.41 -11.54 -2.13
C THR A 463 7.32 -10.51 -2.79
N PHE A 464 7.06 -9.22 -2.58
CA PHE A 464 7.92 -8.16 -3.09
C PHE A 464 9.40 -8.34 -2.69
N LYS A 465 9.65 -8.73 -1.43
CA LYS A 465 10.99 -8.97 -0.90
C LYS A 465 11.70 -10.12 -1.62
N THR A 466 10.98 -11.21 -1.89
CA THR A 466 11.52 -12.35 -2.65
C THR A 466 11.85 -11.93 -4.08
N MET A 467 10.93 -11.25 -4.77
CA MET A 467 11.14 -10.75 -6.14
C MET A 467 12.32 -9.77 -6.23
N GLN A 468 12.44 -8.85 -5.28
CA GLN A 468 13.54 -7.90 -5.23
C GLN A 468 14.88 -8.62 -5.06
N SER A 469 14.94 -9.62 -4.16
CA SER A 469 16.15 -10.40 -3.91
C SER A 469 16.58 -11.21 -5.15
N THR A 470 15.62 -11.83 -5.84
CA THR A 470 15.91 -12.59 -7.08
C THR A 470 16.31 -11.66 -8.23
N LEU A 471 15.66 -10.50 -8.37
CA LEU A 471 16.02 -9.50 -9.38
C LEU A 471 17.45 -8.97 -9.17
N TYR A 472 17.85 -8.73 -7.92
CA TYR A 472 19.20 -8.25 -7.61
C TYR A 472 20.24 -9.34 -7.87
N ALA A 473 19.94 -10.60 -7.52
CA ALA A 473 20.79 -11.73 -7.89
C ALA A 473 20.98 -11.84 -9.41
N PHE A 474 19.88 -11.71 -10.17
CA PHE A 474 19.91 -11.70 -11.63
C PHE A 474 20.78 -10.55 -12.18
N MET A 475 20.64 -9.33 -11.67
CA MET A 475 21.47 -8.20 -12.11
C MET A 475 22.94 -8.34 -11.75
N ILE A 476 23.27 -8.92 -10.58
CA ILE A 476 24.65 -9.22 -10.18
C ILE A 476 25.26 -10.25 -11.12
N GLN A 477 24.55 -11.35 -11.39
CA GLN A 477 25.01 -12.43 -12.28
C GLN A 477 25.32 -11.91 -13.69
N ASN A 478 24.56 -10.91 -14.15
CA ASN A 478 24.69 -10.32 -15.48
C ASN A 478 25.50 -9.00 -15.51
N ASN A 479 26.20 -8.63 -14.43
CA ASN A 479 27.02 -7.42 -14.33
C ASN A 479 26.28 -6.09 -14.65
N ILE A 480 24.99 -6.00 -14.30
CA ILE A 480 24.16 -4.82 -14.59
C ILE A 480 24.28 -3.81 -13.45
N ARG A 481 25.40 -3.09 -13.34
CA ARG A 481 25.58 -2.01 -12.34
C ARG A 481 25.40 -0.63 -12.96
N HIS A 482 24.64 0.23 -12.30
CA HIS A 482 24.32 1.60 -12.75
C HIS A 482 23.79 1.69 -14.18
N LYS A 483 23.11 0.65 -14.67
CA LYS A 483 22.58 0.53 -16.03
C LYS A 483 21.09 0.19 -16.11
N ALA A 484 20.45 -0.15 -15.00
CA ALA A 484 19.07 -0.60 -14.99
C ALA A 484 18.08 0.57 -14.97
N ILE A 485 17.09 0.56 -15.87
CA ILE A 485 15.95 1.46 -15.88
C ILE A 485 14.74 0.68 -15.35
N PHE A 486 14.19 1.09 -14.21
CA PHE A 486 12.99 0.46 -13.65
C PHE A 486 11.73 1.14 -14.18
N LEU A 487 10.99 0.44 -15.04
CA LEU A 487 9.70 0.87 -15.56
C LEU A 487 8.57 0.35 -14.68
N ASN A 488 7.55 1.17 -14.45
CA ASN A 488 6.36 0.84 -13.65
C ASN A 488 6.68 0.34 -12.22
N TYR A 489 7.82 0.75 -11.66
CA TYR A 489 8.33 0.24 -10.37
C TYR A 489 7.31 0.33 -9.22
N TYR A 490 6.47 1.37 -9.23
CA TYR A 490 5.41 1.59 -8.25
C TYR A 490 4.32 0.49 -8.22
N GLU A 491 4.22 -0.37 -9.24
CA GLU A 491 3.19 -1.41 -9.35
C GLU A 491 3.20 -2.42 -8.19
N PHE A 492 4.36 -2.66 -7.58
CA PHE A 492 4.51 -3.53 -6.42
C PHE A 492 4.31 -2.83 -5.07
N TYR A 493 4.30 -1.51 -5.08
CA TYR A 493 4.21 -0.70 -3.86
C TYR A 493 2.86 0.01 -3.70
N ALA A 494 2.00 -0.02 -4.72
CA ALA A 494 0.83 0.85 -4.85
C ALA A 494 -0.04 0.95 -3.57
N PRO A 495 -0.34 -0.14 -2.82
CA PRO A 495 -1.10 -0.06 -1.57
C PRO A 495 -0.30 0.54 -0.41
N ASN A 496 0.97 0.14 -0.24
CA ASN A 496 1.81 0.54 0.90
C ASN A 496 2.30 2.00 0.79
N LEU A 497 2.44 2.50 -0.44
CA LEU A 497 2.91 3.85 -0.78
C LEU A 497 1.94 4.98 -0.41
N LEU A 498 0.63 4.72 -0.46
CA LEU A 498 -0.39 5.70 -0.05
C LEU A 498 -0.16 6.12 1.41
N ASN A 499 0.32 5.18 2.21
CA ASN A 499 0.46 5.35 3.64
C ASN A 499 1.92 5.58 4.06
N ASN A 500 2.93 5.07 3.31
CA ASN A 500 4.32 5.05 3.76
C ASN A 500 5.35 5.39 2.65
N LYS A 501 5.68 6.68 2.51
CA LYS A 501 6.68 7.16 1.52
C LYS A 501 8.12 6.86 1.94
N ALA A 502 8.38 6.87 3.24
CA ALA A 502 9.66 6.49 3.81
C ALA A 502 10.01 5.04 3.45
N LEU A 503 9.02 4.13 3.50
CA LEU A 503 9.21 2.75 3.07
C LEU A 503 9.58 2.66 1.59
N PHE A 504 8.89 3.40 0.72
CA PHE A 504 9.24 3.43 -0.70
C PHE A 504 10.68 3.92 -0.93
N LEU A 505 11.09 5.00 -0.27
CA LEU A 505 12.48 5.48 -0.37
C LEU A 505 13.46 4.42 0.13
N GLY A 506 13.25 3.87 1.33
CA GLY A 506 14.14 2.87 1.93
C GLY A 506 14.30 1.62 1.08
N GLU A 507 13.20 1.10 0.53
CA GLU A 507 13.25 -0.07 -0.36
C GLU A 507 13.86 0.26 -1.73
N SER A 508 13.63 1.47 -2.26
CA SER A 508 14.26 1.92 -3.52
C SER A 508 15.78 2.04 -3.39
N LEU A 509 16.28 2.49 -2.23
CA LEU A 509 17.71 2.65 -1.95
C LEU A 509 18.47 1.31 -1.90
N LYS A 510 17.77 0.18 -1.69
CA LYS A 510 18.39 -1.15 -1.75
C LYS A 510 18.84 -1.51 -3.17
N GLY A 511 18.16 -0.99 -4.19
CA GLY A 511 18.48 -1.23 -5.61
C GLY A 511 19.41 -0.18 -6.23
N ARG A 512 19.91 0.78 -5.45
CA ARG A 512 20.63 1.96 -5.96
C ARG A 512 21.88 1.62 -6.77
N GLU A 513 22.56 0.51 -6.46
CA GLU A 513 23.79 0.10 -7.17
C GLU A 513 23.53 -0.32 -8.63
N PHE A 514 22.28 -0.68 -8.94
CA PHE A 514 21.87 -1.11 -10.28
C PHE A 514 21.24 0.03 -11.08
N LEU A 515 20.61 0.97 -10.38
CA LEU A 515 19.71 1.97 -10.96
C LEU A 515 20.46 3.02 -11.80
N ALA A 516 20.02 3.18 -13.04
CA ALA A 516 20.34 4.30 -13.92
C ALA A 516 19.15 5.27 -14.04
N GLY A 517 17.93 4.74 -14.04
CA GLY A 517 16.71 5.55 -14.09
C GLY A 517 15.47 4.81 -13.60
N ALA A 518 14.39 5.56 -13.36
CA ALA A 518 13.12 4.99 -12.92
C ALA A 518 11.93 5.82 -13.41
N THR A 519 10.81 5.17 -13.66
CA THR A 519 9.56 5.86 -14.05
C THR A 519 8.87 6.51 -12.86
N ILE A 520 8.38 7.73 -13.07
CA ILE A 520 7.49 8.45 -12.16
C ILE A 520 6.36 9.08 -12.96
N ASN A 521 5.11 8.95 -12.51
CA ASN A 521 3.99 9.52 -13.26
C ASN A 521 3.99 11.05 -13.18
N PHE A 522 3.64 11.71 -14.28
CA PHE A 522 3.46 13.15 -14.32
C PHE A 522 2.23 13.56 -13.48
N THR A 523 1.07 12.99 -13.80
CA THR A 523 -0.21 13.19 -13.10
C THR A 523 -0.84 11.85 -12.70
N GLN A 524 -1.92 11.91 -11.91
CA GLN A 524 -2.68 10.71 -11.57
C GLN A 524 -3.60 10.30 -12.74
N SER A 525 -3.55 9.02 -13.15
CA SER A 525 -4.56 8.45 -14.05
C SER A 525 -5.95 8.50 -13.41
N THR A 526 -6.96 8.90 -14.18
CA THR A 526 -8.35 8.99 -13.74
C THR A 526 -8.98 7.64 -13.41
N ASN A 527 -8.43 6.53 -13.95
CA ASN A 527 -9.06 5.20 -13.90
C ASN A 527 -8.34 4.14 -13.04
N LYS A 528 -7.12 4.41 -12.55
CA LYS A 528 -6.42 3.58 -11.55
C LYS A 528 -5.62 4.52 -10.65
N LYS A 529 -5.40 4.17 -9.37
CA LYS A 529 -4.64 4.99 -8.42
C LYS A 529 -3.13 4.69 -8.52
N PRO A 530 -2.30 5.38 -9.33
CA PRO A 530 -0.88 5.40 -9.04
C PRO A 530 -0.62 6.34 -7.86
N SER A 531 -0.06 5.77 -6.80
CA SER A 531 0.35 6.49 -5.58
C SER A 531 1.64 7.29 -5.75
N VAL A 532 2.36 7.11 -6.87
CA VAL A 532 3.61 7.80 -7.24
C VAL A 532 3.38 8.69 -8.43
N ALA A 533 3.19 9.99 -8.20
CA ALA A 533 3.08 11.00 -9.24
C ALA A 533 3.67 12.33 -8.76
N ILE A 534 4.17 13.14 -9.70
CA ILE A 534 4.75 14.46 -9.44
C ILE A 534 3.64 15.49 -9.11
N PHE A 535 2.54 15.44 -9.86
CA PHE A 535 1.39 16.32 -9.70
C PHE A 535 0.11 15.52 -9.39
N ASP A 536 -0.84 16.16 -8.73
CA ASP A 536 -2.20 15.63 -8.57
C ASP A 536 -3.11 16.02 -9.75
N ASN A 537 -4.37 15.58 -9.69
CA ASN A 537 -5.37 15.85 -10.74
C ASN A 537 -5.82 17.32 -10.80
N ILE A 538 -5.46 18.15 -9.82
CA ILE A 538 -5.69 19.59 -9.82
C ILE A 538 -4.41 20.38 -10.02
N GLU A 539 -3.37 19.74 -10.56
CA GLU A 539 -2.13 20.36 -11.00
C GLU A 539 -1.25 20.91 -9.86
N ASN A 540 -1.43 20.39 -8.65
CA ASN A 540 -0.63 20.73 -7.49
C ASN A 540 0.48 19.71 -7.25
N LYS A 541 1.62 20.18 -6.75
CA LYS A 541 2.80 19.35 -6.42
C LYS A 541 2.43 18.31 -5.37
N ARG A 542 2.87 17.07 -5.57
CA ARG A 542 2.72 15.99 -4.59
C ARG A 542 4.03 15.80 -3.81
N PRO A 543 4.02 15.01 -2.73
CA PRO A 543 5.22 14.75 -1.95
C PRO A 543 6.40 14.24 -2.77
N PHE A 544 6.18 13.47 -3.84
CA PHE A 544 7.25 12.99 -4.73
C PHE A 544 7.98 14.10 -5.50
N PHE A 545 7.31 15.22 -5.80
CA PHE A 545 7.97 16.40 -6.35
C PHE A 545 9.03 16.90 -5.36
N PHE A 546 8.65 17.11 -4.10
CA PHE A 546 9.55 17.60 -3.06
C PHE A 546 10.61 16.58 -2.64
N LEU A 547 10.28 15.29 -2.64
CA LEU A 547 11.27 14.23 -2.43
C LEU A 547 12.39 14.33 -3.48
N GLY A 548 12.03 14.57 -4.75
CA GLY A 548 13.01 14.82 -5.80
C GLY A 548 13.92 16.01 -5.49
N TYR A 549 13.38 17.11 -4.96
CA TYR A 549 14.18 18.26 -4.53
C TYR A 549 15.10 17.95 -3.36
N MET A 550 14.62 17.21 -2.35
CA MET A 550 15.44 16.80 -1.22
C MET A 550 16.63 15.95 -1.68
N LEU A 551 16.39 15.02 -2.63
CA LEU A 551 17.40 14.11 -3.17
C LEU A 551 18.45 14.82 -4.04
N LEU A 552 18.15 16.00 -4.61
CA LEU A 552 19.15 16.79 -5.36
C LEU A 552 20.38 17.12 -4.51
N ASN A 553 20.20 17.30 -3.21
CA ASN A 553 21.29 17.58 -2.27
C ASN A 553 22.36 16.48 -2.26
N PHE A 554 22.01 15.26 -2.69
CA PHE A 554 22.85 14.06 -2.71
C PHE A 554 23.34 13.70 -4.12
N SER A 555 22.95 14.47 -5.15
CA SER A 555 23.16 14.09 -6.56
C SER A 555 24.54 14.43 -7.12
N LYS A 556 25.27 15.35 -6.48
CA LYS A 556 26.55 15.87 -6.99
C LYS A 556 27.76 15.45 -6.16
N TYR A 557 27.53 15.00 -4.94
CA TYR A 557 28.57 14.75 -3.95
C TYR A 557 28.55 13.27 -3.55
N PRO A 558 29.71 12.69 -3.20
CA PRO A 558 29.78 11.34 -2.63
C PRO A 558 28.84 11.20 -1.44
N CYS A 559 28.32 9.99 -1.25
CA CYS A 559 27.32 9.72 -0.24
C CYS A 559 27.77 8.59 0.70
N TYR A 560 27.13 8.54 1.86
CA TYR A 560 27.07 7.37 2.72
C TYR A 560 25.61 6.94 2.85
N TYR A 561 25.34 5.65 2.63
CA TYR A 561 23.99 5.09 2.68
C TYR A 561 23.81 4.20 3.90
N GLY A 562 23.27 4.76 4.98
CA GLY A 562 22.90 4.04 6.17
C GLY A 562 21.54 3.34 6.05
N HIS A 563 21.16 2.58 7.08
CA HIS A 563 19.91 1.82 7.09
C HIS A 563 18.65 2.70 7.00
N ARG A 564 18.65 3.84 7.71
CA ARG A 564 17.52 4.80 7.77
C ARG A 564 17.92 6.24 7.46
N HIS A 565 19.08 6.42 6.83
CA HIS A 565 19.59 7.74 6.50
C HIS A 565 20.57 7.74 5.32
N ILE A 566 20.69 8.88 4.64
CA ILE A 566 21.72 9.17 3.65
C ILE A 566 22.49 10.40 4.13
N ILE A 567 23.81 10.37 4.02
CA ILE A 567 24.68 11.50 4.39
C ILE A 567 25.47 11.93 3.17
N THR A 568 25.62 13.24 2.96
CA THR A 568 26.62 13.78 2.06
C THR A 568 27.27 15.03 2.64
N GLN A 569 28.51 15.28 2.24
CA GLN A 569 29.23 16.50 2.55
C GLN A 569 29.20 17.42 1.33
N THR A 570 28.77 18.65 1.55
CA THR A 570 28.71 19.71 0.54
C THR A 570 29.68 20.83 0.89
N VAL A 571 29.83 21.78 -0.02
CA VAL A 571 30.61 23.01 0.22
C VAL A 571 30.10 23.88 1.38
N HIS A 572 28.87 23.65 1.86
CA HIS A 572 28.23 24.44 2.93
C HIS A 572 28.09 23.66 4.24
N GLY A 573 28.63 22.44 4.32
CA GLY A 573 28.48 21.54 5.47
C GLY A 573 27.81 20.22 5.08
N TYR A 574 26.96 19.66 5.92
CA TYR A 574 26.43 18.30 5.73
C TYR A 574 24.93 18.28 5.45
N ASN A 575 24.50 17.37 4.58
CA ASN A 575 23.10 17.02 4.40
C ASN A 575 22.86 15.60 4.90
N VAL A 576 21.85 15.43 5.75
CA VAL A 576 21.43 14.15 6.31
C VAL A 576 19.95 13.94 6.02
N LEU A 577 19.63 13.03 5.09
CA LEU A 577 18.24 12.66 4.80
C LEU A 577 17.87 11.47 5.65
N THR A 578 16.99 11.67 6.64
CA THR A 578 16.48 10.62 7.53
C THR A 578 15.09 10.17 7.08
N PHE A 579 14.77 8.89 7.26
CA PHE A 579 13.44 8.37 6.90
C PHE A 579 12.93 7.37 7.93
N ASN A 580 11.68 7.59 8.36
CA ASN A 580 11.02 6.79 9.37
C ASN A 580 9.90 5.94 8.74
N ILE A 581 10.11 4.63 8.68
CA ILE A 581 9.14 3.66 8.18
C ILE A 581 8.13 3.21 9.25
N GLU A 582 8.33 3.56 10.52
CA GLU A 582 7.45 3.13 11.62
C GLU A 582 6.15 3.94 11.68
N ASP A 583 5.18 3.39 12.43
CA ASP A 583 3.92 4.05 12.83
C ASP A 583 4.07 5.02 14.01
N CYS A 584 5.25 5.13 14.62
CA CYS A 584 5.54 6.05 15.71
C CYS A 584 6.72 6.97 15.38
N PRO A 585 6.81 8.19 15.98
CA PRO A 585 7.95 9.08 15.77
C PRO A 585 9.25 8.44 16.25
N GLN A 586 10.35 8.66 15.52
CA GLN A 586 11.68 8.13 15.83
C GLN A 586 12.68 9.25 16.10
N ASN A 587 13.60 9.04 17.04
CA ASN A 587 14.62 10.02 17.38
C ASN A 587 15.93 9.68 16.65
N PHE A 588 16.42 10.61 15.82
CA PHE A 588 17.74 10.49 15.20
C PHE A 588 18.71 11.42 15.92
N LYS A 589 19.80 10.87 16.44
CA LYS A 589 20.87 11.60 17.14
C LYS A 589 22.07 11.75 16.21
N ILE A 590 22.19 12.94 15.61
CA ILE A 590 23.22 13.28 14.63
C ILE A 590 24.45 13.85 15.34
N SER A 591 25.60 13.22 15.13
CA SER A 591 26.90 13.68 15.61
C SER A 591 27.79 14.04 14.42
N ILE A 592 28.65 15.04 14.60
CA ILE A 592 29.56 15.54 13.55
C ILE A 592 31.04 15.30 13.92
N PRO A 593 31.96 15.28 12.94
CA PRO A 593 33.39 15.16 13.20
C PRO A 593 33.90 16.26 14.14
N GLU A 594 34.88 15.94 15.01
CA GLU A 594 35.47 16.89 15.95
C GLU A 594 36.04 18.14 15.24
N SER A 595 36.62 17.97 14.05
CA SER A 595 37.15 19.06 13.23
C SER A 595 36.09 20.05 12.77
N SER A 596 34.82 19.63 12.68
CA SER A 596 33.68 20.45 12.26
C SER A 596 32.87 20.99 13.44
N LYS A 597 33.25 20.68 14.69
CA LYS A 597 32.54 21.17 15.86
C LYS A 597 32.82 22.64 16.11
N HIS A 598 31.76 23.44 16.01
CA HIS A 598 31.78 24.84 16.39
C HIS A 598 30.58 25.15 17.29
N LYS A 599 30.70 26.22 18.08
CA LYS A 599 29.52 26.77 18.76
C LYS A 599 28.59 27.29 17.67
N ASN A 600 27.28 27.19 17.91
CA ASN A 600 26.30 27.96 17.16
C ASN A 600 26.11 27.54 15.68
N ILE A 601 26.19 26.24 15.37
CA ILE A 601 25.92 25.71 14.02
C ILE A 601 24.44 25.92 13.67
N LEU A 602 24.18 26.54 12.52
CA LEU A 602 22.83 26.66 11.99
C LEU A 602 22.39 25.31 11.42
N ILE A 603 21.14 24.96 11.70
CA ILE A 603 20.52 23.72 11.22
C ILE A 603 19.17 24.07 10.61
N SER A 604 18.93 23.60 9.39
CA SER A 604 17.58 23.55 8.82
C SER A 604 17.07 22.12 8.78
N THR A 605 15.79 21.94 9.09
CA THR A 605 15.09 20.67 8.95
C THR A 605 13.88 20.84 8.05
N GLU A 606 13.78 20.00 7.01
CA GLU A 606 12.64 19.97 6.09
C GLU A 606 11.90 18.64 6.23
N VAL A 607 10.64 18.66 6.68
CA VAL A 607 9.81 17.47 6.90
C VAL A 607 8.83 17.28 5.74
N LEU A 608 8.83 16.07 5.18
CA LEU A 608 7.95 15.63 4.11
C LEU A 608 7.12 14.42 4.55
N ASN A 609 5.80 14.54 4.54
CA ASN A 609 4.88 13.47 4.94
C ASN A 609 3.53 13.61 4.19
N ASN A 610 2.43 13.12 4.77
CA ASN A 610 1.09 13.29 4.19
C ASN A 610 0.45 14.66 4.53
N GLU A 611 0.95 15.36 5.54
CA GLU A 611 0.49 16.69 5.93
C GLU A 611 1.27 17.80 5.19
N TYR A 612 2.58 17.63 5.04
CA TYR A 612 3.51 18.58 4.44
C TYR A 612 4.03 18.05 3.10
N GLY A 613 4.02 18.89 2.06
CA GLY A 613 4.33 18.51 0.68
C GLY A 613 3.12 18.05 -0.14
N GLY A 614 1.90 18.25 0.36
CA GLY A 614 0.64 18.10 -0.38
C GLY A 614 -0.37 19.19 0.00
N VAL A 615 -1.44 19.31 -0.79
CA VAL A 615 -2.50 20.31 -0.58
C VAL A 615 -3.67 19.81 0.25
N ASP A 616 -3.70 18.52 0.60
CA ASP A 616 -4.86 17.90 1.26
C ASP A 616 -5.20 18.54 2.60
N ARG A 617 -4.19 18.96 3.39
CA ARG A 617 -4.42 19.71 4.65
C ARG A 617 -5.03 21.10 4.47
N MET A 618 -4.96 21.67 3.26
CA MET A 618 -5.47 23.02 2.97
C MET A 618 -6.90 22.99 2.44
N ILE A 619 -7.40 21.80 2.10
CA ILE A 619 -8.72 21.59 1.51
C ILE A 619 -9.57 20.87 2.55
N ASP A 620 -10.67 21.50 2.94
CA ASP A 620 -11.61 20.91 3.89
C ASP A 620 -12.27 19.64 3.31
N GLN A 621 -12.54 18.66 4.19
CA GLN A 621 -13.10 17.35 3.81
C GLN A 621 -14.51 17.44 3.19
N THR A 622 -15.22 18.56 3.37
CA THR A 622 -16.50 18.83 2.69
C THR A 622 -16.36 18.98 1.18
N VAL A 623 -15.16 19.27 0.67
CA VAL A 623 -14.88 19.42 -0.75
C VAL A 623 -14.58 18.04 -1.37
N THR A 624 -15.63 17.39 -1.88
CA THR A 624 -15.52 16.04 -2.44
C THR A 624 -15.05 16.00 -3.90
N ASP A 625 -15.23 17.09 -4.64
CA ASP A 625 -14.80 17.20 -6.04
C ASP A 625 -13.90 18.42 -6.25
N LYS A 626 -12.63 18.14 -6.52
CA LYS A 626 -11.59 19.16 -6.73
C LYS A 626 -11.49 19.60 -8.20
N SER A 627 -12.13 18.89 -9.15
CA SER A 627 -11.97 19.11 -10.59
C SER A 627 -12.40 20.51 -11.05
N TYR A 628 -13.39 21.09 -10.37
CA TYR A 628 -13.93 22.42 -10.64
C TYR A 628 -13.14 23.58 -10.04
N PHE A 629 -11.98 23.33 -9.41
CA PHE A 629 -11.20 24.42 -8.80
C PHE A 629 -10.80 25.47 -9.84
N PRO A 630 -11.11 26.76 -9.62
CA PRO A 630 -10.69 27.82 -10.52
C PRO A 630 -9.16 27.94 -10.51
N TYR A 631 -8.57 28.34 -11.63
CA TYR A 631 -7.11 28.47 -11.77
C TYR A 631 -6.46 29.32 -10.67
N ALA A 632 -7.11 30.42 -10.26
CA ALA A 632 -6.61 31.27 -9.17
C ALA A 632 -6.48 30.51 -7.84
N LEU A 633 -7.39 29.59 -7.53
CA LEU A 633 -7.33 28.76 -6.34
C LEU A 633 -6.24 27.70 -6.47
N LYS A 634 -6.16 27.00 -7.61
CA LYS A 634 -5.09 26.02 -7.87
C LYS A 634 -3.71 26.65 -7.70
N PHE A 635 -3.52 27.84 -8.27
CA PHE A 635 -2.29 28.62 -8.11
C PHE A 635 -2.01 28.97 -6.65
N LYS A 636 -3.02 29.47 -5.92
CA LYS A 636 -2.88 29.81 -4.51
C LYS A 636 -2.45 28.60 -3.68
N LEU A 637 -3.11 27.45 -3.85
CA LEU A 637 -2.75 26.20 -3.15
C LEU A 637 -1.30 25.79 -3.44
N SER A 638 -0.87 25.91 -4.69
CA SER A 638 0.50 25.57 -5.12
C SER A 638 1.57 26.46 -4.47
N GLN A 639 1.26 27.73 -4.18
CA GLN A 639 2.18 28.65 -3.50
C GLN A 639 2.39 28.33 -2.01
N TYR A 640 1.37 27.81 -1.34
CA TYR A 640 1.46 27.45 0.08
C TYR A 640 1.87 26.00 0.31
N ASN A 641 1.97 25.20 -0.76
CA ASN A 641 2.38 23.81 -0.70
C ASN A 641 3.91 23.68 -0.68
N SER A 642 4.42 23.30 0.47
CA SER A 642 5.84 23.03 0.71
C SER A 642 6.00 21.97 1.81
N PRO A 643 7.20 21.36 1.91
CA PRO A 643 7.66 20.72 3.15
C PRO A 643 7.61 21.71 4.32
N TYR A 644 7.54 21.20 5.55
CA TYR A 644 7.69 22.03 6.73
C TYR A 644 9.16 22.29 7.00
N ILE A 645 9.58 23.55 6.92
CA ILE A 645 10.94 23.97 7.23
C ILE A 645 11.00 24.60 8.62
N ASN A 646 11.98 24.18 9.40
CA ASN A 646 12.35 24.80 10.67
C ASN A 646 13.85 25.11 10.66
N VAL A 647 14.23 26.26 11.21
CA VAL A 647 15.64 26.69 11.30
C VAL A 647 15.96 26.98 12.75
N GLN A 648 17.05 26.39 13.22
CA GLN A 648 17.52 26.56 14.59
C GLN A 648 19.04 26.55 14.67
N GLN A 649 19.54 26.76 15.88
CA GLN A 649 20.96 26.77 16.19
C GLN A 649 21.28 25.71 17.23
N HIS A 650 22.38 24.99 17.06
CA HIS A 650 22.80 23.91 17.96
C HIS A 650 24.28 23.99 18.29
N ASP A 651 24.64 23.60 19.52
CA ASP A 651 26.02 23.52 19.99
C ASP A 651 26.45 22.05 20.11
N PHE A 652 27.17 21.57 19.10
CA PHE A 652 27.67 20.19 19.04
C PHE A 652 28.79 19.89 20.05
N ASN A 653 29.28 20.90 20.80
CA ASN A 653 30.20 20.68 21.91
C ASN A 653 29.49 20.12 23.16
N GLN A 654 28.17 20.31 23.27
CA GLN A 654 27.40 19.88 24.45
C GLN A 654 26.78 18.50 24.25
N ALA A 655 26.15 18.27 23.10
CA ALA A 655 25.46 17.03 22.78
C ALA A 655 25.28 16.85 21.26
N PRO A 656 25.04 15.61 20.78
CA PRO A 656 24.54 15.36 19.44
C PRO A 656 23.23 16.13 19.17
N TYR A 657 23.00 16.50 17.92
CA TYR A 657 21.75 17.12 17.51
C TYR A 657 20.65 16.05 17.41
N GLN A 658 19.52 16.27 18.09
CA GLN A 658 18.40 15.35 18.08
C GLN A 658 17.28 15.87 17.17
N VAL A 659 16.88 15.06 16.19
CA VAL A 659 15.71 15.32 15.35
C VAL A 659 14.67 14.22 15.57
N CYS A 660 13.44 14.62 15.89
CA CYS A 660 12.31 13.72 15.98
C CYS A 660 11.63 13.64 14.60
N VAL A 661 11.74 12.48 13.95
CA VAL A 661 11.22 12.24 12.61
C VAL A 661 9.83 11.61 12.73
N PRO A 662 8.75 12.27 12.23
CA PRO A 662 7.39 11.76 12.33
C PRO A 662 7.19 10.36 11.72
N PRO A 663 6.12 9.64 12.07
CA PRO A 663 5.77 8.38 11.44
C PRO A 663 5.70 8.49 9.92
N LYS A 664 6.16 7.45 9.20
CA LYS A 664 6.00 7.31 7.74
C LYS A 664 6.50 8.52 6.94
N SER A 665 7.49 9.25 7.47
CA SER A 665 7.94 10.54 6.95
C SER A 665 9.43 10.53 6.59
N ILE A 666 9.81 11.56 5.84
CA ILE A 666 11.20 11.82 5.43
C ILE A 666 11.57 13.20 5.96
N THR A 667 12.73 13.34 6.57
CA THR A 667 13.24 14.62 7.07
C THR A 667 14.66 14.86 6.56
N LEU A 668 14.85 15.93 5.80
CA LEU A 668 16.16 16.42 5.41
C LEU A 668 16.69 17.35 6.50
N VAL A 669 17.86 17.06 7.03
CA VAL A 669 18.58 17.90 7.99
C VAL A 669 19.83 18.46 7.30
N THR A 670 19.94 19.77 7.23
CA THR A 670 21.12 20.46 6.67
C THR A 670 21.87 21.15 7.80
N LEU A 671 23.14 20.78 7.98
CA LEU A 671 24.06 21.35 8.95
C LEU A 671 24.97 22.35 8.22
N TYR A 672 24.88 23.63 8.56
CA TYR A 672 25.70 24.67 7.96
C TYR A 672 26.97 24.87 8.80
N THR A 673 28.03 24.13 8.45
CA THR A 673 29.28 24.02 9.23
C THR A 673 30.41 24.84 8.66
#